data_AF-A0A662D0G0-F1
#
_entry.id   AF-A0A662D0G0-F1
#
_cell.length_a   1.000
_cell.length_b   1.000
_cell.length_c   1.000
_cell.angle_alpha   90.00
_cell.angle_beta   90.00
_cell.angle_gamma   90.00
#
_symmetry.space_group_name_H-M   'P 1'
#
loop_
_entity.id
_entity.type
_entity.pdbx_description
1 polymer ?
#
loop_
_entity_poly.entity_id
_entity_poly.type
_entity_poly.pdbx_seq_one_letter_code
_entity_poly.pdbx_strand_id
1 'polypeptide(L)'
;MIWAAIFFLLGKGTGLKGQDSDSLASELSLVISGLKGALERMDEEAYVSYYSLDNREKERRAFNYFLHQKKIETVKVFLSLPKIDDFRAEVKLKILFIQATSVIIDVWNLHFQRRNGQWWVTGKEISPEGRVLYRLKIPGNKVEQAKRVEISHVDLKLVFTDAVCFYDNLPQMETALLIIGQGEIEFAPKVKNERHHLKLMFGQEQITDKLKYAYLRFSPSFYNRNITIEGINDHWSPSKSLLNKAYSLFVRHYSRSFAVENSLLNEFLSFIPQGEEVVFEFEGEKKGIMTYVFSPFAEEEINFFQWRDDRIVSLYSPEAVKGLKRMFVSFGHMFDVEAYQIEIDYNPNKYYLSGKARIEIVPQVDSLDSLKFKFHPNLEILKVYDQNKNELFFNRDRLRKVFYVYLLEPEEKGQSFYVDVYYRGEIKPEQLTSDVLYFPQYEEEVIFIQPRCETYLFSQSSYWYPSPPNDDYFQVELRAVFPPEYQCIANGEQVDQGELKMSERVEELEKIGFHYCNFKTRYPVKYISFIVGKFTNRGKKEGSIPIAYYQASDTGVYHREWLAEAEQIVDFYSRWFGDYPYEKLYLVQRLWPQKGGHSPASFVILNELPRIPGRLRFSKVSSPVDLSRWKGYFLAHEIAHQWWGQALSWDTYHDQWLSEGLAQLAAVLYLEKKYGQKAYRQIIENMTNTINKNSKVG
;
A
#
# COMPACT_ATOMS: atom_id res chain seq x y z
N MET A 1 10.25 35.22 0.37
CA MET A 1 9.45 35.81 1.46
C MET A 1 8.80 34.78 2.38
N ILE A 2 8.35 33.60 1.90
CA ILE A 2 7.76 32.55 2.74
C ILE A 2 8.79 31.83 3.66
N TRP A 3 10.08 31.83 3.29
CA TRP A 3 11.16 31.23 4.09
C TRP A 3 11.48 31.96 5.40
N ALA A 4 11.21 33.28 5.50
CA ALA A 4 11.44 34.03 6.74
C ALA A 4 10.36 33.73 7.81
N ALA A 5 9.18 33.29 7.41
CA ALA A 5 8.06 33.03 8.31
C ALA A 5 8.17 31.68 9.05
N ILE A 6 8.89 30.71 8.49
CA ILE A 6 9.07 29.37 9.09
C ILE A 6 10.09 29.42 10.25
N PHE A 7 11.06 30.33 10.21
CA PHE A 7 12.04 30.50 11.28
C PHE A 7 11.45 31.12 12.56
N PHE A 8 10.39 31.93 12.46
CA PHE A 8 9.86 32.67 13.61
C PHE A 8 8.97 31.85 14.57
N LEU A 9 8.55 30.63 14.20
CA LEU A 9 7.50 29.92 14.94
C LEU A 9 7.96 28.75 15.82
N LEU A 10 9.22 28.29 15.77
CA LEU A 10 9.68 27.17 16.61
C LEU A 10 11.12 27.37 17.08
N GLY A 11 11.27 28.06 18.22
CA GLY A 11 12.57 28.30 18.84
C GLY A 11 12.49 29.03 20.18
N LYS A 12 11.69 28.55 21.13
CA LYS A 12 11.83 28.95 22.55
C LYS A 12 12.32 27.77 23.37
N GLY A 13 13.61 27.48 23.22
CA GLY A 13 14.40 26.69 24.17
C GLY A 13 15.43 27.61 24.82
N THR A 14 15.41 27.70 26.14
CA THR A 14 16.21 28.64 26.94
C THR A 14 17.72 28.36 26.87
N GLY A 15 18.51 29.36 26.47
CA GLY A 15 19.97 29.37 26.59
C GLY A 15 20.59 30.54 25.81
N LEU A 16 21.25 31.46 26.50
CA LEU A 16 21.88 32.67 25.95
C LEU A 16 22.99 32.33 24.93
N LYS A 17 22.65 32.21 23.64
CA LYS A 17 23.54 32.24 22.45
C LYS A 17 22.76 32.53 21.14
N GLY A 18 21.63 33.25 21.22
CA GLY A 18 20.64 33.32 20.13
C GLY A 18 20.89 34.29 18.96
N GLN A 19 21.63 35.40 19.15
CA GLN A 19 21.69 36.46 18.12
C GLN A 19 22.71 36.23 16.99
N ASP A 20 23.89 35.67 17.28
CA ASP A 20 24.92 35.42 16.26
C ASP A 20 24.62 34.16 15.42
N SER A 21 23.99 33.15 16.02
CA SER A 21 23.57 31.91 15.36
C SER A 21 22.54 32.17 14.25
N ASP A 22 21.51 32.97 14.53
CA ASP A 22 20.43 33.28 13.58
C ASP A 22 20.93 34.15 12.41
N SER A 23 21.90 35.01 12.68
CA SER A 23 22.63 35.81 11.68
C SER A 23 23.43 34.92 10.72
N LEU A 24 24.22 33.98 11.25
CA LEU A 24 25.03 33.04 10.46
C LEU A 24 24.16 32.13 9.59
N ALA A 25 23.06 31.62 10.13
CA ALA A 25 22.11 30.78 9.39
C ALA A 25 21.44 31.56 8.26
N SER A 26 21.12 32.83 8.48
CA SER A 26 20.53 33.71 7.46
C SER A 26 21.50 34.01 6.32
N GLU A 27 22.77 34.30 6.62
CA GLU A 27 23.83 34.49 5.62
C GLU A 27 24.05 33.23 4.78
N LEU A 28 24.14 32.06 5.43
CA LEU A 28 24.31 30.79 4.74
C LEU A 28 23.11 30.46 3.85
N SER A 29 21.88 30.72 4.32
CA SER A 29 20.65 30.52 3.55
C SER A 29 20.64 31.32 2.24
N LEU A 30 21.17 32.55 2.24
CA LEU A 30 21.32 33.35 1.03
C LEU A 30 22.30 32.71 0.03
N VAL A 31 23.44 32.20 0.52
CA VAL A 31 24.43 31.49 -0.31
C VAL A 31 23.84 30.22 -0.91
N ILE A 32 23.15 29.40 -0.10
CA ILE A 32 22.49 28.17 -0.55
C ILE A 32 21.41 28.49 -1.61
N SER A 33 20.59 29.51 -1.36
CA SER A 33 19.55 29.95 -2.30
C SER A 33 20.15 30.45 -3.63
N GLY A 34 21.27 31.18 -3.56
CA GLY A 34 22.04 31.60 -4.72
C GLY A 34 22.59 30.43 -5.53
N LEU A 35 23.21 29.45 -4.84
CA LEU A 35 23.73 28.22 -5.43
C LEU A 35 22.62 27.39 -6.10
N LYS A 36 21.48 27.23 -5.42
CA LYS A 36 20.26 26.62 -5.97
C LYS A 36 19.84 27.31 -7.27
N GLY A 37 19.76 28.63 -7.25
CA GLY A 37 19.38 29.41 -8.44
C GLY A 37 20.38 29.26 -9.58
N ALA A 38 21.68 29.20 -9.30
CA ALA A 38 22.71 28.97 -10.31
C ALA A 38 22.58 27.58 -10.96
N LEU A 39 22.37 26.53 -10.15
CA LEU A 39 22.13 25.17 -10.61
C LEU A 39 20.88 25.07 -11.49
N GLU A 40 19.75 25.64 -11.06
CA GLU A 40 18.48 25.60 -11.81
C GLU A 40 18.53 26.40 -13.12
N ARG A 41 19.30 27.49 -13.16
CA ARG A 41 19.57 28.25 -14.40
C ARG A 41 20.65 27.63 -15.28
N MET A 42 21.33 26.58 -14.80
CA MET A 42 22.49 25.97 -15.46
C MET A 42 23.59 27.00 -15.77
N ASP A 43 23.78 27.97 -14.87
CA ASP A 43 24.73 29.07 -15.00
C ASP A 43 26.07 28.69 -14.36
N GLU A 44 27.03 28.34 -15.21
CA GLU A 44 28.38 27.89 -14.82
C GLU A 44 29.10 28.93 -13.96
N GLU A 45 29.16 30.19 -14.40
CA GLU A 45 29.91 31.25 -13.71
C GLU A 45 29.30 31.57 -12.36
N ALA A 46 27.97 31.65 -12.28
CA ALA A 46 27.28 31.84 -11.01
C ALA A 46 27.50 30.65 -10.06
N TYR A 47 27.49 29.41 -10.58
CA TYR A 47 27.67 28.20 -9.77
C TYR A 47 29.07 28.14 -9.14
N VAL A 48 30.12 28.31 -9.94
CA VAL A 48 31.51 28.24 -9.44
C VAL A 48 31.89 29.42 -8.57
N SER A 49 31.18 30.55 -8.67
CA SER A 49 31.44 31.74 -7.84
C SER A 49 31.31 31.45 -6.34
N TYR A 50 30.47 30.50 -5.94
CA TYR A 50 30.25 30.09 -4.55
C TYR A 50 31.29 29.11 -3.99
N TYR A 51 32.17 28.58 -4.85
CA TYR A 51 33.25 27.67 -4.44
C TYR A 51 34.54 28.41 -4.09
N SER A 52 35.33 27.81 -3.18
CA SER A 52 36.69 28.27 -2.88
C SER A 52 37.58 28.24 -4.12
N LEU A 53 38.52 29.19 -4.23
CA LEU A 53 39.41 29.34 -5.40
C LEU A 53 40.09 28.01 -5.81
N ASP A 54 40.53 27.22 -4.83
CA ASP A 54 41.20 25.94 -5.04
C ASP A 54 40.30 24.88 -5.72
N ASN A 55 38.98 25.00 -5.58
CA ASN A 55 38.00 24.05 -6.10
C ASN A 55 37.29 24.53 -7.37
N ARG A 56 37.33 25.84 -7.69
CA ARG A 56 36.54 26.42 -8.80
C ARG A 56 36.78 25.73 -10.13
N GLU A 57 38.04 25.54 -10.51
CA GLU A 57 38.37 24.94 -11.81
C GLU A 57 38.02 23.46 -11.90
N LYS A 58 38.14 22.72 -10.78
CA LYS A 58 37.70 21.32 -10.70
C LYS A 58 36.18 21.23 -10.88
N GLU A 59 35.44 22.07 -10.17
CA GLU A 59 33.98 22.09 -10.22
C GLU A 59 33.43 22.60 -11.55
N ARG A 60 34.11 23.58 -12.17
CA ARG A 60 33.80 24.06 -13.52
C ARG A 60 33.81 22.91 -14.53
N ARG A 61 34.90 22.13 -14.55
CA ARG A 61 35.02 20.96 -15.44
C ARG A 61 33.96 19.91 -15.13
N ALA A 62 33.72 19.61 -13.85
CA ALA A 62 32.71 18.64 -13.45
C ALA A 62 31.30 19.07 -13.87
N PHE A 63 30.95 20.34 -13.69
CA PHE A 63 29.67 20.92 -14.06
C PHE A 63 29.43 20.87 -15.57
N ASN A 64 30.43 21.25 -16.36
CA ASN A 64 30.32 21.23 -17.83
C ASN A 64 30.29 19.82 -18.41
N TYR A 65 31.14 18.94 -17.90
CA TYR A 65 31.09 17.52 -18.26
C TYR A 65 29.69 16.96 -18.01
N PHE A 66 29.13 17.28 -16.85
CA PHE A 66 27.84 16.81 -16.41
C PHE A 66 26.68 17.36 -17.26
N LEU A 67 26.62 18.66 -17.54
CA LEU A 67 25.55 19.27 -18.34
C LEU A 67 25.61 18.87 -19.82
N HIS A 68 26.80 18.89 -20.43
CA HIS A 68 26.94 18.66 -21.87
C HIS A 68 26.86 17.19 -22.27
N GLN A 69 27.51 16.27 -21.54
CA GLN A 69 27.44 14.86 -21.92
C GLN A 69 26.07 14.24 -21.67
N LYS A 70 25.38 14.68 -20.61
CA LYS A 70 24.09 14.12 -20.22
C LYS A 70 22.90 14.82 -20.89
N LYS A 71 23.09 15.75 -21.84
CA LYS A 71 21.99 16.42 -22.59
C LYS A 71 20.83 16.88 -21.70
N ILE A 72 21.16 17.58 -20.62
CA ILE A 72 20.18 17.98 -19.61
C ILE A 72 19.37 19.17 -20.12
N GLU A 73 18.04 19.07 -20.04
CA GLU A 73 17.12 20.13 -20.48
C GLU A 73 16.73 21.04 -19.33
N THR A 74 16.59 20.50 -18.12
CA THR A 74 16.16 21.26 -16.94
C THR A 74 16.75 20.65 -15.68
N VAL A 75 17.11 21.50 -14.73
CA VAL A 75 17.57 21.11 -13.39
C VAL A 75 16.59 21.62 -12.35
N LYS A 76 16.17 20.77 -11.42
CA LYS A 76 15.44 21.20 -10.22
C LYS A 76 16.24 20.81 -8.97
N VAL A 77 16.37 21.73 -8.03
CA VAL A 77 17.17 21.53 -6.81
C VAL A 77 16.27 21.65 -5.58
N PHE A 78 16.48 20.75 -4.63
CA PHE A 78 15.77 20.70 -3.36
C PHE A 78 16.78 20.71 -2.23
N LEU A 79 16.52 21.53 -1.22
CA LEU A 79 17.45 21.83 -0.14
C LEU A 79 17.05 21.06 1.13
N SER A 80 18.03 20.45 1.79
CA SER A 80 17.89 20.04 3.20
C SER A 80 18.11 21.23 4.13
N LEU A 81 17.71 21.08 5.41
CA LEU A 81 18.12 22.03 6.44
C LEU A 81 19.65 21.95 6.61
N PRO A 82 20.33 23.10 6.78
CA PRO A 82 21.78 23.13 7.01
C PRO A 82 22.11 22.63 8.41
N LYS A 83 23.10 21.74 8.54
CA LYS A 83 23.74 21.43 9.82
C LYS A 83 24.89 22.41 10.01
N ILE A 84 24.80 23.31 10.99
CA ILE A 84 25.80 24.37 11.24
C ILE A 84 26.58 24.03 12.49
N ASP A 85 27.91 24.06 12.38
CA ASP A 85 28.87 23.89 13.47
C ASP A 85 29.90 25.04 13.42
N ASP A 86 29.62 26.10 14.17
CA ASP A 86 30.38 27.37 14.20
C ASP A 86 30.70 27.95 12.80
N PHE A 87 31.91 27.69 12.30
CA PHE A 87 32.42 28.19 11.01
C PHE A 87 32.32 27.16 9.88
N ARG A 88 31.64 26.03 10.12
CA ARG A 88 31.40 24.97 9.15
C ARG A 88 29.91 24.73 9.01
N ALA A 89 29.48 24.35 7.83
CA ALA A 89 28.13 23.88 7.64
C ALA A 89 28.08 22.77 6.60
N GLU A 90 27.09 21.90 6.72
CA GLU A 90 26.82 20.83 5.78
C GLU A 90 25.39 20.99 5.26
N VAL A 91 25.24 20.89 3.94
CA VAL A 91 23.95 21.04 3.26
C VAL A 91 23.83 19.99 2.19
N LYS A 92 22.71 19.28 2.19
CA LYS A 92 22.42 18.30 1.17
C LYS A 92 21.49 18.89 0.14
N LEU A 93 21.89 18.73 -1.11
CA LEU A 93 21.10 19.09 -2.27
C LEU A 93 20.61 17.82 -2.92
N LYS A 94 19.30 17.70 -3.07
CA LYS A 94 18.72 16.71 -3.97
C LYS A 94 18.50 17.37 -5.32
N ILE A 95 19.03 16.76 -6.36
CA ILE A 95 19.02 17.35 -7.70
C ILE A 95 18.35 16.39 -8.68
N LEU A 96 17.38 16.93 -9.40
CA LEU A 96 16.69 16.29 -10.49
C LEU A 96 17.23 16.84 -11.80
N PHE A 97 17.88 15.96 -12.55
CA PHE A 97 18.36 16.26 -13.89
C PHE A 97 17.39 15.68 -14.91
N ILE A 98 16.64 16.57 -15.54
CA ILE A 98 15.56 16.21 -16.46
C ILE A 98 16.14 16.22 -17.88
N GLN A 99 16.02 15.08 -18.55
CA GLN A 99 16.33 14.88 -19.95
C GLN A 99 15.03 14.65 -20.73
N ALA A 100 15.12 14.57 -22.06
CA ALA A 100 13.97 14.30 -22.93
C ALA A 100 13.24 13.00 -22.55
N THR A 101 14.00 11.93 -22.28
CA THR A 101 13.51 10.56 -22.09
C THR A 101 13.74 9.99 -20.69
N SER A 102 14.39 10.72 -19.80
CA SER A 102 14.80 10.22 -18.49
C SER A 102 14.99 11.34 -17.47
N VAL A 103 14.96 10.95 -16.21
CA VAL A 103 15.15 11.81 -15.05
C VAL A 103 16.19 11.13 -14.17
N ILE A 104 17.32 11.80 -13.95
CA ILE A 104 18.37 11.32 -13.06
C ILE A 104 18.19 12.03 -11.72
N ILE A 105 18.15 11.24 -10.65
CA ILE A 105 18.03 11.72 -9.28
C ILE A 105 19.38 11.51 -8.58
N ASP A 106 20.04 12.61 -8.24
CA ASP A 106 21.27 12.60 -7.45
C ASP A 106 21.08 13.30 -6.10
N VAL A 107 21.92 12.93 -5.14
CA VAL A 107 22.06 13.61 -3.85
C VAL A 107 23.51 14.08 -3.73
N TRP A 108 23.69 15.38 -3.51
CA TRP A 108 24.98 16.03 -3.31
C TRP A 108 25.09 16.49 -1.86
N ASN A 109 26.18 16.15 -1.20
CA ASN A 109 26.53 16.68 0.10
C ASN A 109 27.54 17.81 -0.06
N LEU A 110 27.21 19.01 0.40
CA LEU A 110 28.07 20.19 0.27
C LEU A 110 28.60 20.62 1.64
N HIS A 111 29.92 20.78 1.71
CA HIS A 111 30.61 21.26 2.89
C HIS A 111 30.99 22.73 2.73
N PHE A 112 30.47 23.57 3.61
CA PHE A 112 30.72 25.00 3.66
C PHE A 112 31.70 25.34 4.76
N GLN A 113 32.54 26.34 4.52
CA GLN A 113 33.37 26.96 5.54
C GLN A 113 33.26 28.47 5.46
N ARG A 114 33.11 29.13 6.61
CA ARG A 114 33.11 30.59 6.71
C ARG A 114 34.55 31.10 6.79
N ARG A 115 34.94 31.96 5.84
CA ARG A 115 36.24 32.64 5.81
C ARG A 115 36.03 34.12 5.49
N ASN A 116 36.67 35.01 6.24
CA ASN A 116 36.57 36.46 6.06
C ASN A 116 35.12 36.99 6.05
N GLY A 117 34.24 36.42 6.88
CA GLY A 117 32.83 36.83 6.96
C GLY A 117 31.93 36.32 5.85
N GLN A 118 32.41 35.45 4.94
CA GLN A 118 31.61 34.86 3.87
C GLN A 118 31.68 33.34 3.89
N TRP A 119 30.58 32.68 3.51
CA TRP A 119 30.50 31.22 3.37
C TRP A 119 30.95 30.78 1.98
N TRP A 120 31.80 29.75 1.93
CA TRP A 120 32.33 29.17 0.70
C TRP A 120 32.11 27.66 0.69
N VAL A 121 31.75 27.10 -0.46
CA VAL A 121 31.77 25.65 -0.65
C VAL A 121 33.22 25.19 -0.75
N THR A 122 33.61 24.30 0.17
CA THR A 122 34.96 23.74 0.30
C THR A 122 35.05 22.29 -0.13
N GLY A 123 33.93 21.58 -0.16
CA GLY A 123 33.86 20.19 -0.58
C GLY A 123 32.48 19.83 -1.10
N LYS A 124 32.45 18.84 -1.99
CA LYS A 124 31.23 18.22 -2.53
C LYS A 124 31.42 16.72 -2.63
N GLU A 125 30.50 15.98 -2.06
CA GLU A 125 30.37 14.53 -2.21
C GLU A 125 29.08 14.23 -2.99
N ILE A 126 29.11 13.24 -3.87
CA ILE A 126 27.97 12.84 -4.69
C ILE A 126 27.67 11.39 -4.36
N SER A 127 26.39 11.06 -4.14
CA SER A 127 25.97 9.68 -3.94
C SER A 127 26.42 8.80 -5.13
N PRO A 128 27.02 7.62 -4.86
CA PRO A 128 27.71 6.83 -5.89
C PRO A 128 26.81 6.29 -7.01
N GLU A 129 25.49 6.17 -6.80
CA GLU A 129 24.56 5.65 -7.81
C GLU A 129 23.34 6.57 -7.98
N GLY A 130 23.41 7.47 -8.96
CA GLY A 130 22.26 8.26 -9.37
C GLY A 130 21.14 7.38 -9.89
N ARG A 131 19.94 7.48 -9.30
CA ARG A 131 18.78 6.70 -9.75
C ARG A 131 18.22 7.29 -11.04
N VAL A 132 18.08 6.46 -12.07
CA VAL A 132 17.52 6.86 -13.36
C VAL A 132 16.10 6.33 -13.50
N LEU A 133 15.15 7.25 -13.72
CA LEU A 133 13.77 6.93 -14.08
C LEU A 133 13.52 7.38 -15.52
N TYR A 134 12.63 6.69 -16.24
CA TYR A 134 12.42 6.92 -17.67
C TYR A 134 11.05 7.51 -17.97
N ARG A 135 10.99 8.45 -18.91
CA ARG A 135 9.77 9.05 -19.44
C ARG A 135 9.38 8.32 -20.72
N LEU A 136 8.59 7.27 -20.56
CA LEU A 136 8.13 6.46 -21.68
C LEU A 136 7.00 7.14 -22.45
N LYS A 137 7.03 6.98 -23.77
CA LYS A 137 5.99 7.39 -24.71
C LYS A 137 5.81 6.30 -25.77
N ILE A 138 4.56 5.95 -26.05
CA ILE A 138 4.16 5.18 -27.21
C ILE A 138 3.04 5.95 -27.92
N PRO A 139 3.10 6.13 -29.25
CA PRO A 139 4.14 5.65 -30.16
C PRO A 139 5.47 6.41 -30.01
N GLY A 140 6.59 5.67 -29.99
CA GLY A 140 7.94 6.21 -30.12
C GLY A 140 8.31 6.48 -31.58
N ASN A 141 9.62 6.53 -31.86
CA ASN A 141 10.12 6.80 -33.21
C ASN A 141 10.05 5.57 -34.14
N LYS A 142 10.02 4.36 -33.58
CA LYS A 142 9.97 3.10 -34.32
C LYS A 142 8.55 2.55 -34.33
N VAL A 143 8.02 2.31 -35.52
CA VAL A 143 6.75 1.62 -35.77
C VAL A 143 6.97 0.69 -36.95
N GLU A 144 6.52 -0.56 -36.84
CA GLU A 144 6.65 -1.53 -37.92
C GLU A 144 5.38 -2.36 -38.08
N GLN A 145 5.13 -2.80 -39.32
CA GLN A 145 4.13 -3.83 -39.59
C GLN A 145 4.78 -5.20 -39.45
N ALA A 146 4.05 -6.10 -38.81
CA ALA A 146 4.46 -7.47 -38.58
C ALA A 146 3.42 -8.42 -39.18
N LYS A 147 3.88 -9.33 -40.02
CA LYS A 147 3.07 -10.45 -40.50
C LYS A 147 2.70 -11.35 -39.33
N ARG A 148 3.65 -11.57 -38.41
CA ARG A 148 3.47 -12.40 -37.23
C ARG A 148 4.29 -11.86 -36.06
N VAL A 149 3.69 -11.84 -34.88
CA VAL A 149 4.37 -11.55 -33.62
C VAL A 149 4.08 -12.69 -32.66
N GLU A 150 5.12 -13.30 -32.12
CA GLU A 150 5.01 -14.35 -31.10
C GLU A 150 5.70 -13.91 -29.81
N ILE A 151 4.98 -14.03 -28.71
CA ILE A 151 5.51 -13.83 -27.36
C ILE A 151 5.26 -15.12 -26.57
N SER A 152 6.31 -15.68 -25.99
CA SER A 152 6.21 -16.88 -25.15
C SER A 152 6.90 -16.63 -23.81
N HIS A 153 6.19 -16.90 -22.73
CA HIS A 153 6.74 -16.75 -21.39
C HIS A 153 6.08 -17.71 -20.39
N VAL A 154 6.87 -18.64 -19.85
CA VAL A 154 6.44 -19.70 -18.93
C VAL A 154 5.24 -20.48 -19.47
N ASP A 155 4.02 -20.17 -18.99
CA ASP A 155 2.76 -20.83 -19.30
C ASP A 155 1.83 -19.94 -20.15
N LEU A 156 2.32 -18.76 -20.58
CA LEU A 156 1.63 -17.79 -21.44
C LEU A 156 2.22 -17.78 -22.85
N LYS A 157 1.34 -17.80 -23.86
CA LYS A 157 1.66 -17.57 -25.26
C LYS A 157 0.71 -16.55 -25.86
N LEU A 158 1.26 -15.56 -26.55
CA LEU A 158 0.53 -14.58 -27.35
C LEU A 158 0.98 -14.68 -28.80
N VAL A 159 0.04 -14.74 -29.72
CA VAL A 159 0.32 -14.74 -31.16
C VAL A 159 -0.54 -13.68 -31.82
N PHE A 160 0.08 -12.78 -32.58
CA PHE A 160 -0.60 -11.81 -33.42
C PHE A 160 -0.26 -12.03 -34.89
N THR A 161 -1.24 -11.83 -35.76
CA THR A 161 -1.07 -11.85 -37.22
C THR A 161 -1.51 -10.53 -37.82
N ASP A 162 -0.81 -10.08 -38.86
CA ASP A 162 -1.06 -8.81 -39.57
C ASP A 162 -1.22 -7.63 -38.60
N ALA A 163 -0.25 -7.48 -37.70
CA ALA A 163 -0.26 -6.54 -36.61
C ALA A 163 0.65 -5.34 -36.88
N VAL A 164 0.41 -4.27 -36.12
CA VAL A 164 1.30 -3.10 -36.06
C VAL A 164 1.92 -3.03 -34.67
N CYS A 165 3.24 -2.97 -34.65
CA CYS A 165 4.08 -2.90 -33.46
C CYS A 165 4.55 -1.45 -33.23
N PHE A 166 4.20 -0.89 -32.08
CA PHE A 166 4.64 0.43 -31.64
C PHE A 166 5.62 0.28 -30.47
N TYR A 167 6.83 0.79 -30.66
CA TYR A 167 7.89 0.74 -29.67
C TYR A 167 7.87 1.97 -28.77
N ASP A 168 8.56 1.88 -27.64
CA ASP A 168 8.84 3.04 -26.80
C ASP A 168 9.83 4.02 -27.45
N ASN A 169 10.03 5.15 -26.77
CA ASN A 169 10.90 6.24 -27.20
C ASN A 169 12.33 6.13 -26.65
N LEU A 170 12.71 5.02 -26.00
CA LEU A 170 14.05 4.87 -25.45
C LEU A 170 15.04 4.49 -26.56
N PRO A 171 16.17 5.19 -26.67
CA PRO A 171 17.15 4.91 -27.71
C PRO A 171 17.85 3.58 -27.43
N GLN A 172 17.86 2.68 -28.42
CA GLN A 172 18.59 1.39 -28.40
C GLN A 172 18.19 0.44 -27.25
N MET A 173 17.00 0.61 -26.68
CA MET A 173 16.50 -0.23 -25.60
C MET A 173 15.00 -0.48 -25.78
N GLU A 174 14.63 -1.70 -26.14
CA GLU A 174 13.24 -2.11 -26.17
C GLU A 174 12.80 -2.50 -24.76
N THR A 175 11.95 -1.67 -24.15
CA THR A 175 11.44 -1.91 -22.81
C THR A 175 9.91 -1.99 -22.78
N ALA A 176 9.25 -1.49 -23.82
CA ALA A 176 7.81 -1.60 -24.01
C ALA A 176 7.44 -1.82 -25.47
N LEU A 177 6.36 -2.58 -25.68
CA LEU A 177 5.81 -2.86 -27.00
C LEU A 177 4.28 -2.84 -26.93
N LEU A 178 3.65 -2.05 -27.80
CA LEU A 178 2.21 -2.08 -28.02
C LEU A 178 1.93 -2.72 -29.38
N ILE A 179 1.16 -3.80 -29.38
CA ILE A 179 0.79 -4.57 -30.58
C ILE A 179 -0.70 -4.34 -30.82
N ILE A 180 -1.06 -3.85 -32.00
CA ILE A 180 -2.46 -3.69 -32.42
C ILE A 180 -2.69 -4.57 -33.65
N GLY A 181 -3.59 -5.54 -33.55
CA GLY A 181 -3.85 -6.50 -34.62
C GLY A 181 -4.76 -7.63 -34.15
N GLN A 182 -4.99 -8.61 -35.01
CA GLN A 182 -5.69 -9.83 -34.63
C GLN A 182 -4.74 -10.72 -33.84
N GLY A 183 -5.04 -10.93 -32.56
CA GLY A 183 -4.23 -11.78 -31.71
C GLY A 183 -5.02 -12.91 -31.07
N GLU A 184 -4.30 -13.86 -30.50
CA GLU A 184 -4.81 -14.94 -29.68
C GLU A 184 -3.92 -15.11 -28.45
N ILE A 185 -4.55 -15.39 -27.32
CA ILE A 185 -3.88 -15.77 -26.07
C ILE A 185 -4.12 -17.25 -25.79
N GLU A 186 -3.08 -17.91 -25.31
CA GLU A 186 -3.15 -19.20 -24.64
C GLU A 186 -2.41 -19.10 -23.30
N PHE A 187 -3.12 -19.36 -22.21
CA PHE A 187 -2.54 -19.47 -20.87
C PHE A 187 -2.89 -20.82 -20.27
N ALA A 188 -1.89 -21.65 -20.02
CA ALA A 188 -2.06 -23.04 -19.61
C ALA A 188 -1.11 -23.40 -18.45
N PRO A 189 -1.50 -23.13 -17.19
CA PRO A 189 -0.70 -23.47 -16.02
C PRO A 189 -0.31 -24.95 -15.99
N LYS A 190 0.95 -25.26 -15.69
CA LYS A 190 1.38 -26.67 -15.51
C LYS A 190 0.93 -27.26 -14.18
N VAL A 191 0.81 -26.40 -13.15
CA VAL A 191 0.40 -26.78 -11.80
C VAL A 191 -1.02 -27.33 -11.80
N LYS A 192 -1.21 -28.53 -11.23
CA LYS A 192 -2.51 -29.24 -11.24
C LYS A 192 -3.62 -28.48 -10.53
N ASN A 193 -3.31 -27.84 -9.40
CA ASN A 193 -4.30 -27.07 -8.63
C ASN A 193 -4.79 -25.85 -9.42
N GLU A 194 -3.89 -25.15 -10.11
CA GLU A 194 -4.25 -24.00 -10.95
C GLU A 194 -5.12 -24.40 -12.14
N ARG A 195 -4.82 -25.52 -12.82
CA ARG A 195 -5.71 -26.06 -13.86
C ARG A 195 -7.10 -26.39 -13.33
N HIS A 196 -7.16 -26.95 -12.12
CA HIS A 196 -8.43 -27.24 -11.46
C HIS A 196 -9.21 -25.96 -11.13
N HIS A 197 -8.54 -24.91 -10.61
CA HIS A 197 -9.15 -23.61 -10.39
C HIS A 197 -9.69 -23.00 -11.68
N LEU A 198 -8.92 -23.02 -12.77
CA LEU A 198 -9.39 -22.57 -14.08
C LEU A 198 -10.62 -23.36 -14.55
N LYS A 199 -10.65 -24.68 -14.31
CA LYS A 199 -11.79 -25.52 -14.65
C LYS A 199 -13.05 -25.16 -13.87
N LEU A 200 -12.91 -24.83 -12.58
CA LEU A 200 -14.02 -24.36 -11.76
C LEU A 200 -14.53 -22.98 -12.21
N MET A 201 -13.63 -22.07 -12.58
CA MET A 201 -13.98 -20.70 -12.96
C MET A 201 -14.52 -20.56 -14.40
N PHE A 202 -13.92 -21.28 -15.35
CA PHE A 202 -14.17 -21.11 -16.78
C PHE A 202 -14.65 -22.39 -17.49
N GLY A 203 -14.75 -23.51 -16.77
CA GLY A 203 -15.09 -24.81 -17.35
C GLY A 203 -13.95 -25.46 -18.15
N GLN A 204 -12.76 -24.86 -18.16
CA GLN A 204 -11.60 -25.29 -18.95
C GLN A 204 -10.32 -25.20 -18.12
N GLU A 205 -9.36 -26.11 -18.37
CA GLU A 205 -8.07 -26.13 -17.66
C GLU A 205 -7.06 -25.10 -18.19
N GLN A 206 -7.43 -24.34 -19.24
CA GLN A 206 -6.61 -23.31 -19.86
C GLN A 206 -7.48 -22.14 -20.29
N ILE A 207 -6.85 -20.98 -20.50
CA ILE A 207 -7.51 -19.78 -20.98
C ILE A 207 -7.09 -19.51 -22.41
N THR A 208 -8.08 -19.51 -23.30
CA THR A 208 -7.93 -19.03 -24.68
C THR A 208 -8.89 -17.88 -24.96
N ASP A 209 -8.44 -16.86 -25.68
CA ASP A 209 -9.29 -15.75 -26.14
C ASP A 209 -8.68 -15.08 -27.38
N LYS A 210 -9.50 -14.38 -28.15
CA LYS A 210 -9.03 -13.50 -29.22
C LYS A 210 -8.69 -12.13 -28.65
N LEU A 211 -7.57 -11.56 -29.06
CA LEU A 211 -7.04 -10.29 -28.59
C LEU A 211 -7.19 -9.21 -29.66
N LYS A 212 -7.55 -8.00 -29.22
CA LYS A 212 -7.56 -6.80 -30.07
C LYS A 212 -6.23 -6.06 -30.07
N TYR A 213 -5.51 -6.14 -28.95
CA TYR A 213 -4.20 -5.55 -28.74
C TYR A 213 -3.54 -6.17 -27.50
N ALA A 214 -2.22 -5.99 -27.39
CA ALA A 214 -1.47 -6.23 -26.17
C ALA A 214 -0.47 -5.09 -25.95
N TYR A 215 -0.37 -4.61 -24.71
CA TYR A 215 0.66 -3.71 -24.25
C TYR A 215 1.59 -4.48 -23.30
N LEU A 216 2.88 -4.49 -23.62
CA LEU A 216 3.87 -5.30 -22.95
C LEU A 216 4.94 -4.40 -22.35
N ARG A 217 5.31 -4.66 -21.10
CA ARG A 217 6.48 -4.08 -20.42
C ARG A 217 7.41 -5.19 -19.96
N PHE A 218 8.69 -5.05 -20.28
CA PHE A 218 9.71 -6.09 -20.11
C PHE A 218 11.11 -5.48 -20.07
N SER A 219 12.12 -6.30 -19.73
CA SER A 219 13.53 -5.91 -19.85
C SER A 219 14.02 -6.03 -21.30
N PRO A 220 15.08 -5.29 -21.72
CA PRO A 220 15.69 -5.49 -23.03
C PRO A 220 16.19 -6.93 -23.26
N SER A 221 16.64 -7.60 -22.19
CA SER A 221 17.09 -9.00 -22.26
C SER A 221 15.93 -9.97 -22.53
N PHE A 222 14.73 -9.66 -22.02
CA PHE A 222 13.53 -10.43 -22.27
C PHE A 222 13.07 -10.26 -23.72
N TYR A 223 13.04 -9.02 -24.23
CA TYR A 223 12.66 -8.74 -25.61
C TYR A 223 13.44 -9.62 -26.60
N ASN A 224 14.76 -9.64 -26.48
CA ASN A 224 15.64 -10.39 -27.36
C ASN A 224 15.49 -11.91 -27.28
N ARG A 225 14.96 -12.44 -26.17
CA ARG A 225 14.84 -13.89 -25.93
C ARG A 225 13.44 -14.44 -26.18
N ASN A 226 12.41 -13.65 -25.90
CA ASN A 226 11.03 -14.15 -25.76
C ASN A 226 10.06 -13.56 -26.79
N ILE A 227 10.47 -12.55 -27.55
CA ILE A 227 9.63 -11.88 -28.55
C ILE A 227 10.24 -12.08 -29.94
N THR A 228 9.45 -12.67 -30.84
CA THR A 228 9.83 -12.84 -32.26
C THR A 228 8.86 -12.05 -33.12
N ILE A 229 9.39 -11.17 -33.97
CA ILE A 229 8.61 -10.34 -34.89
C ILE A 229 9.04 -10.61 -36.33
N GLU A 230 8.13 -11.12 -37.14
CA GLU A 230 8.28 -11.27 -38.58
C GLU A 230 7.79 -9.99 -39.28
N GLY A 231 8.71 -9.06 -39.54
CA GLY A 231 8.41 -7.77 -40.18
C GLY A 231 7.96 -7.89 -41.64
N ILE A 232 7.23 -6.87 -42.11
CA ILE A 232 6.90 -6.66 -43.53
C ILE A 232 7.84 -5.58 -44.08
N ASN A 233 8.67 -5.94 -45.06
CA ASN A 233 9.73 -5.08 -45.64
C ASN A 233 9.20 -4.03 -46.64
N ASP A 234 8.12 -3.33 -46.29
CA ASP A 234 7.58 -2.26 -47.13
C ASP A 234 7.75 -0.89 -46.45
N HIS A 235 7.96 0.16 -47.25
CA HIS A 235 7.95 1.55 -46.80
C HIS A 235 6.53 1.97 -46.38
N TRP A 236 6.08 1.48 -45.22
CA TRP A 236 4.77 1.76 -44.66
C TRP A 236 4.86 2.80 -43.55
N SER A 237 3.85 3.69 -43.47
CA SER A 237 3.69 4.66 -42.39
C SER A 237 2.31 4.53 -41.75
N PRO A 238 2.21 4.58 -40.41
CA PRO A 238 0.92 4.47 -39.71
C PRO A 238 0.03 5.69 -39.98
N SER A 239 -1.28 5.46 -40.07
CA SER A 239 -2.26 6.55 -40.15
C SER A 239 -2.34 7.33 -38.84
N LYS A 240 -2.71 8.62 -38.91
CA LYS A 240 -2.90 9.45 -37.71
C LYS A 240 -3.94 8.88 -36.74
N SER A 241 -5.00 8.25 -37.26
CA SER A 241 -6.01 7.57 -36.44
C SER A 241 -5.41 6.41 -35.64
N LEU A 242 -4.55 5.61 -36.28
CA LEU A 242 -3.88 4.49 -35.63
C LEU A 242 -2.87 4.97 -34.56
N LEU A 243 -2.12 6.04 -34.83
CA LEU A 243 -1.23 6.67 -33.84
C LEU A 243 -1.99 7.18 -32.62
N ASN A 244 -3.14 7.85 -32.82
CA ASN A 244 -4.00 8.31 -31.72
C ASN A 244 -4.56 7.13 -30.91
N LYS A 245 -4.95 6.04 -31.58
CA LYS A 245 -5.40 4.81 -30.91
C LYS A 245 -4.26 4.21 -30.07
N ALA A 246 -3.05 4.13 -30.62
CA ALA A 246 -1.88 3.63 -29.91
C ALA A 246 -1.57 4.47 -28.66
N TYR A 247 -1.58 5.80 -28.79
CA TYR A 247 -1.39 6.71 -27.65
C TYR A 247 -2.47 6.53 -26.58
N SER A 248 -3.75 6.42 -26.97
CA SER A 248 -4.84 6.21 -26.02
C SER A 248 -4.72 4.89 -25.26
N LEU A 249 -4.30 3.81 -25.93
CA LEU A 249 -4.05 2.52 -25.29
C LEU A 249 -2.84 2.58 -24.36
N PHE A 250 -1.76 3.25 -24.76
CA PHE A 250 -0.61 3.48 -23.90
C PHE A 250 -0.99 4.24 -22.63
N VAL A 251 -1.68 5.38 -22.73
CA VAL A 251 -2.11 6.16 -21.55
C VAL A 251 -3.02 5.36 -20.62
N ARG A 252 -3.87 4.47 -21.17
CA ARG A 252 -4.74 3.60 -20.37
C ARG A 252 -3.95 2.61 -19.50
N HIS A 253 -2.82 2.10 -19.99
CA HIS A 253 -2.11 0.97 -19.38
C HIS A 253 -0.78 1.34 -18.75
N TYR A 254 -0.13 2.42 -19.16
CA TYR A 254 1.22 2.79 -18.73
C TYR A 254 1.34 2.91 -17.20
N SER A 255 0.34 3.52 -16.54
CA SER A 255 0.31 3.67 -15.09
C SER A 255 0.24 2.34 -14.32
N ARG A 256 -0.04 1.21 -15.02
CA ARG A 256 -0.16 -0.13 -14.44
C ARG A 256 1.15 -0.92 -14.46
N SER A 257 2.17 -0.42 -15.16
CA SER A 257 3.32 -1.25 -15.56
C SER A 257 4.66 -0.58 -15.26
N PHE A 258 5.22 -0.89 -14.08
CA PHE A 258 6.50 -0.33 -13.60
C PHE A 258 6.55 1.20 -13.60
N ALA A 259 5.40 1.86 -13.54
CA ALA A 259 5.28 3.30 -13.51
C ALA A 259 5.04 3.77 -12.08
N VAL A 260 5.66 4.89 -11.74
CA VAL A 260 5.52 5.57 -10.46
C VAL A 260 5.20 7.03 -10.69
N GLU A 261 4.23 7.52 -9.93
CA GLU A 261 3.92 8.93 -9.83
C GLU A 261 5.02 9.59 -8.99
N ASN A 262 5.79 10.47 -9.64
CA ASN A 262 6.88 11.19 -9.00
C ASN A 262 6.34 12.45 -8.31
N SER A 263 6.59 12.59 -7.00
CA SER A 263 6.07 13.72 -6.21
C SER A 263 6.58 15.10 -6.62
N LEU A 264 7.68 15.18 -7.38
CA LEU A 264 8.37 16.43 -7.72
C LEU A 264 8.03 16.92 -9.13
N LEU A 265 7.63 16.01 -10.02
CA LEU A 265 7.31 16.31 -11.42
C LEU A 265 5.82 16.19 -11.73
N ASN A 266 5.02 15.57 -10.86
CA ASN A 266 3.61 15.26 -11.10
C ASN A 266 3.39 14.54 -12.46
N GLU A 267 4.34 13.69 -12.84
CA GLU A 267 4.29 12.86 -14.04
C GLU A 267 4.59 11.40 -13.71
N PHE A 268 4.18 10.48 -14.59
CA PHE A 268 4.54 9.07 -14.48
C PHE A 268 5.92 8.83 -15.07
N LEU A 269 6.84 8.40 -14.20
CA LEU A 269 8.15 7.91 -14.60
C LEU A 269 8.18 6.40 -14.44
N SER A 270 9.06 5.71 -15.17
CA SER A 270 9.11 4.25 -15.16
C SER A 270 10.50 3.71 -14.83
N PHE A 271 10.52 2.62 -14.07
CA PHE A 271 11.71 1.78 -13.90
C PHE A 271 11.87 0.86 -15.11
N ILE A 272 13.10 0.49 -15.43
CA ILE A 272 13.34 -0.57 -16.41
C ILE A 272 13.19 -1.92 -15.69
N PRO A 273 12.29 -2.82 -16.14
CA PRO A 273 12.16 -4.16 -15.59
C PRO A 273 13.49 -4.91 -15.70
N GLN A 274 13.81 -5.76 -14.73
CA GLN A 274 15.07 -6.51 -14.69
C GLN A 274 14.85 -7.99 -15.01
N GLY A 275 15.80 -8.62 -15.70
CA GLY A 275 15.75 -10.04 -16.01
C GLY A 275 14.47 -10.47 -16.74
N GLU A 276 13.70 -11.37 -16.13
CA GLU A 276 12.42 -11.91 -16.64
C GLU A 276 11.19 -11.12 -16.15
N GLU A 277 11.35 -10.01 -15.43
CA GLU A 277 10.22 -9.23 -14.95
C GLU A 277 9.37 -8.69 -16.09
N VAL A 278 8.07 -8.98 -16.05
CA VAL A 278 7.12 -8.51 -17.07
C VAL A 278 5.77 -8.10 -16.51
N VAL A 279 5.13 -7.15 -17.20
CA VAL A 279 3.72 -6.80 -17.02
C VAL A 279 3.10 -6.69 -18.41
N PHE A 280 2.16 -7.57 -18.69
CA PHE A 280 1.42 -7.62 -19.96
C PHE A 280 -0.04 -7.31 -19.73
N GLU A 281 -0.56 -6.33 -20.46
CA GLU A 281 -1.94 -5.89 -20.44
C GLU A 281 -2.55 -6.18 -21.81
N PHE A 282 -3.65 -6.92 -21.87
CA PHE A 282 -4.30 -7.26 -23.13
C PHE A 282 -5.82 -7.31 -22.98
N GLU A 283 -6.53 -7.05 -24.09
CA GLU A 283 -7.99 -7.07 -24.13
C GLU A 283 -8.50 -8.25 -24.96
N GLY A 284 -9.07 -9.23 -24.26
CA GLY A 284 -9.75 -10.37 -24.85
C GLY A 284 -11.20 -10.05 -25.24
N GLU A 285 -11.68 -10.62 -26.34
CA GLU A 285 -13.07 -10.43 -26.82
C GLU A 285 -14.10 -10.96 -25.83
N LYS A 286 -13.85 -12.12 -25.20
CA LYS A 286 -14.79 -12.77 -24.28
C LYS A 286 -14.50 -12.44 -22.82
N LYS A 287 -13.23 -12.29 -22.46
CA LYS A 287 -12.78 -12.15 -21.06
C LYS A 287 -12.50 -10.70 -20.67
N GLY A 288 -12.53 -9.75 -21.60
CA GLY A 288 -12.23 -8.35 -21.32
C GLY A 288 -10.75 -8.10 -21.05
N ILE A 289 -10.44 -7.05 -20.29
CA ILE A 289 -9.05 -6.68 -20.00
C ILE A 289 -8.47 -7.63 -18.95
N MET A 290 -7.28 -8.14 -19.22
CA MET A 290 -6.53 -9.04 -18.35
C MET A 290 -5.09 -8.54 -18.20
N THR A 291 -4.51 -8.77 -17.02
CA THR A 291 -3.13 -8.43 -16.69
C THR A 291 -2.37 -9.69 -16.32
N TYR A 292 -1.24 -9.94 -16.97
CA TYR A 292 -0.28 -10.96 -16.59
C TYR A 292 0.98 -10.28 -16.03
N VAL A 293 1.35 -10.61 -14.80
CA VAL A 293 2.56 -10.13 -14.14
C VAL A 293 3.44 -11.32 -13.85
N PHE A 294 4.73 -11.19 -14.18
CA PHE A 294 5.77 -12.09 -13.68
C PHE A 294 6.82 -11.32 -12.91
N SER A 295 7.09 -11.74 -11.67
CA SER A 295 8.17 -11.20 -10.85
C SER A 295 8.99 -12.36 -10.26
N PRO A 296 10.25 -12.55 -10.68
CA PRO A 296 11.07 -13.70 -10.28
C PRO A 296 11.45 -13.68 -8.79
N PHE A 297 11.22 -12.56 -8.10
CA PHE A 297 11.52 -12.38 -6.68
C PHE A 297 10.25 -12.36 -5.80
N ALA A 298 9.07 -12.53 -6.39
CA ALA A 298 7.84 -12.70 -5.63
C ALA A 298 7.74 -14.16 -5.12
N GLU A 299 7.06 -14.35 -3.99
CA GLU A 299 6.73 -15.70 -3.49
C GLU A 299 5.96 -16.52 -4.51
N GLU A 300 5.02 -15.85 -5.20
CA GLU A 300 4.27 -16.38 -6.33
C GLU A 300 4.68 -15.59 -7.57
N GLU A 301 5.52 -16.20 -8.40
CA GLU A 301 6.15 -15.51 -9.53
C GLU A 301 5.11 -15.04 -10.55
N ILE A 302 4.00 -15.77 -10.75
CA ILE A 302 2.92 -15.44 -11.67
C ILE A 302 1.71 -14.88 -10.93
N ASN A 303 1.23 -13.72 -11.38
CA ASN A 303 -0.09 -13.19 -11.05
C ASN A 303 -0.85 -12.90 -12.35
N PHE A 304 -1.99 -13.58 -12.53
CA PHE A 304 -2.89 -13.37 -13.65
C PHE A 304 -4.24 -12.84 -13.16
N PHE A 305 -4.64 -11.66 -13.65
CA PHE A 305 -5.77 -10.89 -13.13
C PHE A 305 -6.77 -10.54 -14.24
N GLN A 306 -8.06 -10.53 -13.91
CA GLN A 306 -9.14 -10.14 -14.81
C GLN A 306 -9.91 -8.93 -14.27
N TRP A 307 -9.89 -7.83 -15.02
CA TRP A 307 -10.46 -6.54 -14.61
C TRP A 307 -11.98 -6.48 -14.63
N ARG A 308 -12.63 -7.24 -15.53
CA ARG A 308 -14.08 -7.17 -15.68
C ARG A 308 -14.83 -7.56 -14.40
N ASP A 309 -14.31 -8.58 -13.72
CA ASP A 309 -14.94 -9.20 -12.55
C ASP A 309 -14.09 -8.96 -11.28
N ASP A 310 -13.12 -8.03 -11.34
CA ASP A 310 -12.18 -7.64 -10.26
C ASP A 310 -11.57 -8.83 -9.50
N ARG A 311 -11.03 -9.82 -10.23
CA ARG A 311 -10.58 -11.09 -9.63
C ARG A 311 -9.22 -11.56 -10.11
N ILE A 312 -8.51 -12.21 -9.19
CA ILE A 312 -7.32 -13.00 -9.49
C ILE A 312 -7.76 -14.31 -10.14
N VAL A 313 -7.22 -14.59 -11.33
CA VAL A 313 -7.48 -15.80 -12.11
C VAL A 313 -6.52 -16.92 -11.70
N SER A 314 -5.24 -16.58 -11.55
CA SER A 314 -4.19 -17.51 -11.08
C SER A 314 -3.11 -16.75 -10.32
N LEU A 315 -2.60 -17.34 -9.24
CA LEU A 315 -1.49 -16.82 -8.44
C LEU A 315 -0.64 -18.01 -7.99
N TYR A 316 0.53 -18.20 -8.61
CA TYR A 316 1.38 -19.36 -8.34
C TYR A 316 2.82 -19.16 -8.81
N SER A 317 3.71 -19.97 -8.27
CA SER A 317 5.08 -20.15 -8.73
C SER A 317 5.19 -21.37 -9.66
N PRO A 318 5.76 -21.21 -10.87
CA PRO A 318 6.00 -22.31 -11.81
C PRO A 318 6.91 -23.39 -11.22
N GLU A 319 6.64 -24.66 -11.57
CA GLU A 319 7.48 -25.78 -11.13
C GLU A 319 8.95 -25.56 -11.51
N ALA A 320 9.85 -25.79 -10.55
CA ALA A 320 11.28 -25.63 -10.76
C ALA A 320 11.78 -26.54 -11.88
N VAL A 321 12.54 -25.99 -12.82
CA VAL A 321 13.21 -26.76 -13.87
C VAL A 321 14.20 -27.73 -13.20
N LYS A 322 13.98 -29.04 -13.37
CA LYS A 322 14.85 -30.09 -12.82
C LYS A 322 16.33 -29.80 -13.16
N GLY A 323 17.18 -29.71 -12.13
CA GLY A 323 18.63 -29.53 -12.26
C GLY A 323 19.14 -28.12 -11.95
N LEU A 324 18.27 -27.10 -11.91
CA LEU A 324 18.62 -25.77 -11.41
C LEU A 324 18.30 -25.70 -9.92
N LYS A 325 19.33 -25.62 -9.07
CA LYS A 325 19.14 -25.21 -7.67
C LYS A 325 18.71 -23.74 -7.69
N ARG A 326 17.42 -23.47 -7.48
CA ARG A 326 16.93 -22.11 -7.22
C ARG A 326 17.51 -21.66 -5.88
N MET A 327 18.43 -20.70 -5.92
CA MET A 327 18.81 -19.95 -4.72
C MET A 327 17.76 -18.86 -4.57
N PHE A 328 16.80 -19.07 -3.68
CA PHE A 328 15.93 -17.99 -3.23
C PHE A 328 16.77 -17.09 -2.33
N VAL A 329 17.29 -16.01 -2.89
CA VAL A 329 17.67 -14.85 -2.08
C VAL A 329 16.38 -14.08 -1.87
N SER A 330 15.64 -14.40 -0.80
CA SER A 330 14.70 -13.40 -0.30
C SER A 330 15.58 -12.27 0.21
N PHE A 331 15.41 -11.08 -0.34
CA PHE A 331 15.81 -9.90 0.40
C PHE A 331 14.90 -9.93 1.63
N GLY A 332 15.45 -10.30 2.78
CA GLY A 332 14.70 -10.30 4.04
C GLY A 332 14.04 -8.94 4.27
N HIS A 333 13.15 -8.85 5.25
CA HIS A 333 12.57 -7.58 5.70
C HIS A 333 13.69 -6.53 5.78
N MET A 334 13.74 -5.57 4.87
CA MET A 334 14.86 -4.60 4.80
C MET A 334 14.85 -3.67 6.02
N PHE A 335 13.68 -3.49 6.59
CA PHE A 335 13.43 -2.76 7.81
C PHE A 335 12.26 -3.41 8.56
N ASP A 336 12.21 -3.13 9.85
CA ASP A 336 11.15 -3.52 10.78
C ASP A 336 10.43 -2.25 11.25
N VAL A 337 9.12 -2.33 11.50
CA VAL A 337 8.35 -1.19 12.04
C VAL A 337 8.08 -1.43 13.52
N GLU A 338 8.64 -0.61 14.40
CA GLU A 338 8.48 -0.79 15.84
C GLU A 338 7.17 -0.17 16.35
N ALA A 339 6.83 1.02 15.84
CA ALA A 339 5.69 1.77 16.33
C ALA A 339 5.13 2.78 15.31
N TYR A 340 3.82 3.06 15.47
CA TYR A 340 3.11 4.12 14.79
C TYR A 340 2.56 5.13 15.79
N GLN A 341 2.74 6.41 15.51
CA GLN A 341 1.97 7.50 16.12
C GLN A 341 1.16 8.18 15.02
N ILE A 342 -0.16 8.04 15.06
CA ILE A 342 -1.05 8.52 14.01
C ILE A 342 -2.04 9.52 14.58
N GLU A 343 -2.12 10.68 13.93
CA GLU A 343 -3.14 11.68 14.14
C GLU A 343 -4.04 11.72 12.90
N ILE A 344 -5.34 11.50 13.06
CA ILE A 344 -6.32 11.62 11.97
C ILE A 344 -7.45 12.58 12.30
N ASP A 345 -7.95 13.22 11.27
CA ASP A 345 -9.26 13.86 11.23
C ASP A 345 -10.07 13.18 10.12
N TYR A 346 -11.19 12.58 10.51
CA TYR A 346 -12.09 11.91 9.60
C TYR A 346 -13.49 12.53 9.68
N ASN A 347 -14.00 12.96 8.53
CA ASN A 347 -15.37 13.44 8.37
C ASN A 347 -16.21 12.40 7.63
N PRO A 348 -17.07 11.64 8.34
CA PRO A 348 -17.88 10.61 7.71
C PRO A 348 -18.90 11.14 6.70
N ASN A 349 -19.37 12.39 6.86
CA ASN A 349 -20.34 13.01 5.95
C ASN A 349 -19.71 13.36 4.59
N LYS A 350 -18.39 13.53 4.52
CA LYS A 350 -17.64 13.86 3.29
C LYS A 350 -16.76 12.71 2.79
N TYR A 351 -16.71 11.58 3.51
CA TYR A 351 -15.74 10.50 3.29
C TYR A 351 -14.31 11.01 3.22
N TYR A 352 -13.98 12.05 3.98
CA TYR A 352 -12.71 12.75 3.85
C TYR A 352 -11.85 12.50 5.08
N LEU A 353 -10.64 12.01 4.85
CA LEU A 353 -9.64 11.75 5.88
C LEU A 353 -8.42 12.63 5.63
N SER A 354 -7.91 13.26 6.68
CA SER A 354 -6.57 13.84 6.70
C SER A 354 -5.79 13.24 7.85
N GLY A 355 -4.53 12.90 7.63
CA GLY A 355 -3.71 12.21 8.60
C GLY A 355 -2.26 12.62 8.57
N LYS A 356 -1.62 12.43 9.73
CA LYS A 356 -0.18 12.44 9.91
C LYS A 356 0.20 11.12 10.56
N ALA A 357 1.03 10.34 9.90
CA ALA A 357 1.59 9.11 10.44
C ALA A 357 3.08 9.28 10.69
N ARG A 358 3.51 9.15 11.94
CA ARG A 358 4.90 8.93 12.30
C ARG A 358 5.15 7.44 12.39
N ILE A 359 6.19 6.98 11.70
CA ILE A 359 6.56 5.57 11.60
C ILE A 359 7.96 5.42 12.17
N GLU A 360 8.10 4.67 13.27
CA GLU A 360 9.38 4.33 13.90
C GLU A 360 9.90 3.02 13.28
N ILE A 361 11.14 3.07 12.78
CA ILE A 361 11.69 2.07 11.85
C ILE A 361 13.08 1.65 12.31
N VAL A 362 13.35 0.35 12.24
CA VAL A 362 14.68 -0.25 12.46
C VAL A 362 15.19 -0.89 11.18
N PRO A 363 16.30 -0.40 10.59
CA PRO A 363 16.95 -1.06 9.46
C PRO A 363 17.46 -2.45 9.84
N GLN A 364 17.21 -3.43 8.97
CA GLN A 364 17.68 -4.82 9.12
C GLN A 364 18.88 -5.12 8.21
N VAL A 365 19.20 -4.19 7.32
CA VAL A 365 20.33 -4.22 6.39
C VAL A 365 21.23 -3.02 6.63
N ASP A 366 22.50 -3.17 6.32
CA ASP A 366 23.41 -2.02 6.25
C ASP A 366 23.12 -1.22 4.98
N SER A 367 23.13 0.10 5.09
CA SER A 367 22.85 1.02 3.98
C SER A 367 21.41 0.95 3.44
N LEU A 368 20.40 0.99 4.32
CA LEU A 368 19.00 1.10 3.93
C LEU A 368 18.73 2.48 3.30
N ASP A 369 18.41 2.54 2.00
CA ASP A 369 18.25 3.80 1.26
C ASP A 369 16.80 4.14 0.89
N SER A 370 15.88 3.22 1.16
CA SER A 370 14.48 3.33 0.74
C SER A 370 13.54 2.47 1.59
N LEU A 371 12.32 2.98 1.74
CA LEU A 371 11.23 2.34 2.48
C LEU A 371 10.08 2.07 1.52
N LYS A 372 9.36 0.97 1.75
CA LYS A 372 8.23 0.53 0.94
C LYS A 372 7.04 0.26 1.85
N PHE A 373 5.92 0.92 1.59
CA PHE A 373 4.67 0.75 2.33
C PHE A 373 3.51 0.45 1.38
N LYS A 374 2.45 -0.16 1.90
CA LYS A 374 1.15 -0.20 1.24
C LYS A 374 0.37 1.06 1.61
N PHE A 375 -0.36 1.62 0.63
CA PHE A 375 -1.08 2.87 0.82
C PHE A 375 -2.27 3.02 -0.13
N HIS A 376 -3.37 3.60 0.36
CA HIS A 376 -4.61 3.74 -0.40
C HIS A 376 -4.44 4.68 -1.61
N PRO A 377 -4.92 4.29 -2.81
CA PRO A 377 -4.67 5.05 -4.04
C PRO A 377 -5.37 6.41 -4.13
N ASN A 378 -6.44 6.63 -3.35
CA ASN A 378 -7.19 7.90 -3.33
C ASN A 378 -6.69 8.88 -2.24
N LEU A 379 -5.80 8.44 -1.34
CA LEU A 379 -5.20 9.34 -0.36
C LEU A 379 -3.97 10.01 -1.00
N GLU A 380 -4.01 11.32 -1.16
CA GLU A 380 -2.90 12.14 -1.61
C GLU A 380 -1.86 12.28 -0.49
N ILE A 381 -0.60 11.98 -0.82
CA ILE A 381 0.52 12.23 0.08
C ILE A 381 0.99 13.65 -0.19
N LEU A 382 0.90 14.50 0.82
CA LEU A 382 1.26 15.90 0.73
C LEU A 382 2.78 16.05 0.84
N LYS A 383 3.35 15.46 1.90
CA LYS A 383 4.77 15.57 2.24
C LYS A 383 5.23 14.38 3.07
N VAL A 384 6.52 14.11 2.99
CA VAL A 384 7.21 13.13 3.82
C VAL A 384 8.43 13.81 4.41
N TYR A 385 8.68 13.65 5.70
CA TYR A 385 9.83 14.22 6.38
C TYR A 385 10.63 13.14 7.11
N ASP A 386 11.95 13.29 7.16
CA ASP A 386 12.79 12.54 8.07
C ASP A 386 12.74 13.10 9.50
N GLN A 387 13.43 12.43 10.42
CA GLN A 387 13.58 12.86 11.82
C GLN A 387 14.24 14.23 11.99
N ASN A 388 15.01 14.68 11.00
CA ASN A 388 15.70 15.97 10.97
C ASN A 388 14.86 17.06 10.28
N LYS A 389 13.59 16.79 9.93
CA LYS A 389 12.67 17.68 9.22
C LYS A 389 13.10 18.04 7.79
N ASN A 390 13.93 17.23 7.16
CA ASN A 390 14.19 17.32 5.72
C ASN A 390 13.06 16.64 4.95
N GLU A 391 12.63 17.27 3.85
CA GLU A 391 11.58 16.72 2.99
C GLU A 391 12.15 15.59 2.13
N LEU A 392 11.51 14.41 2.20
CA LEU A 392 11.89 13.21 1.49
C LEU A 392 11.13 13.06 0.18
N PHE A 393 11.81 12.46 -0.80
CA PHE A 393 11.17 12.11 -2.06
C PHE A 393 10.40 10.81 -1.93
N PHE A 394 9.32 10.72 -2.68
CA PHE A 394 8.55 9.50 -2.74
C PHE A 394 8.00 9.24 -4.13
N ASN A 395 7.78 7.95 -4.38
CA ASN A 395 7.14 7.44 -5.57
C ASN A 395 5.89 6.67 -5.16
N ARG A 396 4.83 6.74 -5.97
CA ARG A 396 3.61 5.98 -5.72
C ARG A 396 3.20 5.15 -6.92
N ASP A 397 2.89 3.89 -6.66
CA ASP A 397 2.18 2.99 -7.56
C ASP A 397 0.76 2.79 -7.03
N ARG A 398 -0.19 3.53 -7.61
CA ARG A 398 -1.61 3.47 -7.20
C ARG A 398 -2.25 2.13 -7.53
N LEU A 399 -1.78 1.42 -8.56
CA LEU A 399 -2.34 0.13 -8.93
C LEU A 399 -1.98 -0.93 -7.90
N ARG A 400 -0.69 -1.06 -7.58
CA ARG A 400 -0.20 -2.05 -6.61
C ARG A 400 -0.48 -1.63 -5.17
N LYS A 401 -1.08 -0.44 -4.97
CA LYS A 401 -1.29 0.23 -3.69
C LYS A 401 0.03 0.37 -2.92
N VAL A 402 1.13 0.71 -3.61
CA VAL A 402 2.48 0.81 -3.02
C VAL A 402 2.97 2.26 -3.04
N PHE A 403 3.66 2.62 -1.97
CA PHE A 403 4.29 3.91 -1.76
C PHE A 403 5.75 3.69 -1.33
N TYR A 404 6.69 4.30 -2.03
CA TYR A 404 8.13 4.23 -1.77
C TYR A 404 8.63 5.57 -1.23
N VAL A 405 9.35 5.56 -0.12
CA VAL A 405 10.06 6.73 0.44
C VAL A 405 11.54 6.53 0.23
N TYR A 406 12.25 7.58 -0.16
CA TYR A 406 13.68 7.52 -0.41
C TYR A 406 14.42 8.40 0.58
N LEU A 407 15.31 7.77 1.34
CA LEU A 407 16.10 8.42 2.39
C LEU A 407 17.19 9.29 1.76
N LEU A 408 17.63 10.31 2.49
CA LEU A 408 18.72 11.19 2.05
C LEU A 408 20.08 10.57 2.32
N GLU A 409 20.18 9.78 3.39
CA GLU A 409 21.32 8.96 3.74
C GLU A 409 20.88 7.51 3.85
N PRO A 410 21.73 6.56 3.45
CA PRO A 410 21.53 5.18 3.83
C PRO A 410 21.60 5.05 5.36
N GLU A 411 20.58 4.45 5.97
CA GLU A 411 20.56 4.20 7.41
C GLU A 411 21.30 2.89 7.73
N GLU A 412 21.98 2.86 8.86
CA GLU A 412 22.75 1.70 9.31
C GLU A 412 21.88 0.69 10.04
N LYS A 413 22.26 -0.59 9.94
CA LYS A 413 21.53 -1.68 10.58
C LYS A 413 21.38 -1.44 12.09
N GLY A 414 20.16 -1.60 12.60
CA GLY A 414 19.85 -1.52 14.03
C GLY A 414 19.76 -0.10 14.60
N GLN A 415 19.97 0.95 13.81
CA GLN A 415 19.78 2.33 14.26
C GLN A 415 18.34 2.78 14.00
N SER A 416 17.52 2.85 15.05
CA SER A 416 16.13 3.31 14.94
C SER A 416 16.08 4.77 14.48
N PHE A 417 15.17 5.06 13.55
CA PHE A 417 14.83 6.41 13.12
C PHE A 417 13.33 6.51 12.85
N TYR A 418 12.82 7.70 12.53
CA TYR A 418 11.42 7.85 12.15
C TYR A 418 11.22 8.72 10.91
N VAL A 419 10.10 8.48 10.23
CA VAL A 419 9.59 9.33 9.15
C VAL A 419 8.18 9.82 9.47
N ASP A 420 7.89 11.08 9.14
CA ASP A 420 6.56 11.69 9.25
C ASP A 420 5.93 11.76 7.85
N VAL A 421 4.78 11.11 7.64
CA VAL A 421 4.00 11.12 6.38
C VAL A 421 2.72 11.90 6.57
N TYR A 422 2.51 12.93 5.74
CA TYR A 422 1.32 13.78 5.74
C TYR A 422 0.45 13.45 4.54
N TYR A 423 -0.83 13.20 4.75
CA TYR A 423 -1.72 12.76 3.68
C TYR A 423 -3.17 13.18 3.90
N ARG A 424 -3.94 13.23 2.82
CA ARG A 424 -5.39 13.52 2.85
C ARG A 424 -6.11 12.98 1.62
N GLY A 425 -7.40 12.78 1.69
CA GLY A 425 -8.20 12.47 0.52
C GLY A 425 -9.55 11.87 0.84
N GLU A 426 -10.28 11.51 -0.21
CA GLU A 426 -11.54 10.80 -0.08
C GLU A 426 -11.26 9.30 0.11
N ILE A 427 -11.73 8.75 1.22
CA ILE A 427 -11.68 7.32 1.52
C ILE A 427 -13.05 6.86 2.00
N LYS A 428 -13.65 5.97 1.22
CA LYS A 428 -14.90 5.31 1.61
C LYS A 428 -14.54 4.00 2.32
N PRO A 429 -15.26 3.61 3.38
CA PRO A 429 -15.13 2.27 3.93
C PRO A 429 -15.35 1.26 2.80
N GLU A 430 -14.40 0.34 2.62
CA GLU A 430 -14.56 -0.73 1.63
C GLU A 430 -15.77 -1.61 1.99
N GLN A 431 -16.39 -2.23 0.97
CA GLN A 431 -17.29 -3.36 1.25
C GLN A 431 -16.43 -4.45 1.87
N LEU A 432 -16.80 -4.88 3.09
CA LEU A 432 -16.05 -5.90 3.83
C LEU A 432 -15.75 -7.09 2.94
N THR A 433 -14.49 -7.23 2.55
CA THR A 433 -13.86 -8.53 2.46
C THR A 433 -13.46 -8.84 3.90
N SER A 434 -13.96 -9.92 4.49
CA SER A 434 -13.40 -10.36 5.76
C SER A 434 -11.87 -10.51 5.60
N ASP A 435 -11.08 -10.39 6.68
CA ASP A 435 -9.61 -10.67 6.68
C ASP A 435 -9.28 -12.13 6.31
N VAL A 436 -10.31 -12.87 5.96
CA VAL A 436 -10.45 -14.29 5.72
C VAL A 436 -11.30 -14.42 4.47
N LEU A 437 -10.91 -15.31 3.56
CA LEU A 437 -11.68 -15.76 2.40
C LEU A 437 -13.19 -15.48 2.49
N TYR A 438 -13.67 -14.68 1.53
CA TYR A 438 -15.07 -14.46 1.26
C TYR A 438 -15.70 -15.78 0.85
N PHE A 439 -16.25 -16.54 1.80
CA PHE A 439 -17.21 -17.57 1.46
C PHE A 439 -18.57 -16.86 1.33
N PRO A 440 -19.16 -16.76 0.13
CA PRO A 440 -20.57 -16.48 0.04
C PRO A 440 -21.31 -17.66 0.68
N GLN A 441 -21.49 -17.62 2.00
CA GLN A 441 -22.30 -18.60 2.74
C GLN A 441 -23.80 -18.43 2.44
N TYR A 442 -24.14 -17.36 1.71
CA TYR A 442 -25.49 -16.96 1.36
C TYR A 442 -25.54 -16.69 -0.15
N GLU A 443 -26.30 -17.48 -0.90
CA GLU A 443 -26.69 -17.14 -2.28
C GLU A 443 -27.49 -15.84 -2.27
N GLU A 444 -27.18 -14.96 -3.23
CA GLU A 444 -27.76 -13.64 -3.52
C GLU A 444 -29.04 -13.29 -2.74
N GLU A 445 -28.87 -12.63 -1.59
CA GLU A 445 -29.99 -11.98 -0.92
C GLU A 445 -30.29 -10.65 -1.64
N VAL A 446 -31.38 -10.61 -2.41
CA VAL A 446 -31.87 -9.37 -3.02
C VAL A 446 -32.32 -8.39 -1.93
N ILE A 447 -31.46 -7.43 -1.60
CA ILE A 447 -31.76 -6.31 -0.71
C ILE A 447 -32.49 -5.23 -1.53
N PHE A 448 -33.81 -5.14 -1.38
CA PHE A 448 -34.65 -4.19 -2.13
C PHE A 448 -34.48 -2.71 -1.70
N ILE A 449 -33.91 -2.45 -0.51
CA ILE A 449 -33.60 -1.11 0.01
C ILE A 449 -32.24 -1.20 0.70
N GLN A 450 -31.23 -0.47 0.20
CA GLN A 450 -29.94 -0.47 0.88
C GLN A 450 -30.08 0.16 2.28
N PRO A 451 -29.71 -0.55 3.35
CA PRO A 451 -29.73 0.02 4.70
C PRO A 451 -28.75 1.19 4.76
N ARG A 452 -29.18 2.31 5.36
CA ARG A 452 -28.26 3.39 5.70
C ARG A 452 -27.43 2.94 6.89
N CYS A 453 -26.22 2.46 6.62
CA CYS A 453 -25.27 2.10 7.67
C CYS A 453 -24.57 3.37 8.16
N GLU A 454 -24.64 3.66 9.45
CA GLU A 454 -24.05 4.87 10.07
C GLU A 454 -22.69 4.59 10.72
N THR A 455 -22.01 3.52 10.28
CA THR A 455 -20.70 3.12 10.78
C THR A 455 -19.68 2.99 9.65
N TYR A 456 -18.44 3.37 9.94
CA TYR A 456 -17.34 3.50 8.99
C TYR A 456 -16.13 2.79 9.59
N LEU A 457 -15.86 1.57 9.12
CA LEU A 457 -14.75 0.73 9.58
C LEU A 457 -13.55 0.92 8.65
N PHE A 458 -12.38 1.10 9.25
CA PHE A 458 -11.08 1.09 8.59
C PHE A 458 -10.25 -0.05 9.18
N SER A 459 -9.81 -0.97 8.33
CA SER A 459 -9.00 -2.15 8.70
C SER A 459 -7.76 -2.27 7.81
N GLN A 460 -7.05 -3.40 7.87
CA GLN A 460 -5.86 -3.67 7.05
C GLN A 460 -6.13 -3.45 5.55
N SER A 461 -7.29 -3.90 5.04
CA SER A 461 -7.63 -3.80 3.61
C SER A 461 -7.79 -2.36 3.11
N SER A 462 -8.10 -1.42 4.02
CA SER A 462 -8.36 -0.03 3.66
C SER A 462 -7.08 0.73 3.31
N TYR A 463 -5.90 0.25 3.71
CA TYR A 463 -4.59 0.91 3.50
C TYR A 463 -4.61 2.41 3.83
N TRP A 464 -5.36 2.79 4.86
CA TRP A 464 -5.69 4.18 5.22
C TRP A 464 -4.51 4.93 5.86
N TYR A 465 -3.44 4.20 6.18
CA TYR A 465 -2.15 4.67 6.66
C TYR A 465 -1.03 3.97 5.86
N PRO A 466 0.22 4.46 5.89
CA PRO A 466 1.35 3.77 5.24
C PRO A 466 1.69 2.49 6.01
N SER A 467 1.04 1.39 5.64
CA SER A 467 1.17 0.11 6.34
C SER A 467 2.39 -0.66 5.82
N PRO A 468 2.97 -1.57 6.61
CA PRO A 468 4.06 -2.43 6.14
C PRO A 468 3.60 -3.28 4.93
N PRO A 469 4.53 -3.68 4.05
CA PRO A 469 4.20 -4.42 2.84
C PRO A 469 3.85 -5.89 3.10
N ASN A 470 4.34 -6.44 4.20
CA ASN A 470 4.07 -7.78 4.70
C ASN A 470 3.43 -7.66 6.09
N ASP A 471 2.92 -8.76 6.63
CA ASP A 471 2.43 -8.78 8.01
C ASP A 471 3.59 -8.50 8.98
N ASP A 472 3.32 -7.64 9.95
CA ASP A 472 4.28 -7.14 10.94
C ASP A 472 3.54 -6.80 12.24
N TYR A 473 4.25 -6.67 13.36
CA TYR A 473 3.68 -6.38 14.67
C TYR A 473 4.32 -5.15 15.29
N PHE A 474 3.52 -4.11 15.49
CA PHE A 474 4.00 -2.81 15.97
C PHE A 474 3.09 -2.24 17.06
N GLN A 475 3.65 -1.35 17.89
CA GLN A 475 2.87 -0.57 18.84
C GLN A 475 2.18 0.61 18.16
N VAL A 476 1.05 1.05 18.71
CA VAL A 476 0.22 2.09 18.10
C VAL A 476 -0.22 3.09 19.16
N GLU A 477 -0.06 4.37 18.82
CA GLU A 477 -0.77 5.49 19.44
C GLU A 477 -1.62 6.18 18.38
N LEU A 478 -2.94 6.15 18.54
CA LEU A 478 -3.90 6.71 17.60
C LEU A 478 -4.69 7.83 18.26
N ARG A 479 -4.56 9.05 17.72
CA ARG A 479 -5.43 10.18 18.01
C ARG A 479 -6.38 10.40 16.84
N ALA A 480 -7.67 10.19 17.06
CA ALA A 480 -8.69 10.36 16.04
C ALA A 480 -9.64 11.51 16.40
N VAL A 481 -9.89 12.38 15.43
CA VAL A 481 -10.80 13.54 15.53
C VAL A 481 -11.98 13.34 14.56
N PHE A 482 -13.19 13.63 15.02
CA PHE A 482 -14.44 13.43 14.26
C PHE A 482 -15.54 14.41 14.72
N PRO A 483 -16.59 14.63 13.90
CA PRO A 483 -17.72 15.49 14.27
C PRO A 483 -18.44 15.00 15.55
N PRO A 484 -19.06 15.90 16.33
CA PRO A 484 -19.58 15.61 17.68
C PRO A 484 -20.65 14.52 17.75
N GLU A 485 -21.38 14.27 16.66
CA GLU A 485 -22.39 13.20 16.61
C GLU A 485 -21.78 11.79 16.57
N TYR A 486 -20.48 11.66 16.30
CA TYR A 486 -19.79 10.38 16.18
C TYR A 486 -18.96 10.03 17.42
N GLN A 487 -18.70 8.74 17.57
CA GLN A 487 -17.75 8.13 18.50
C GLN A 487 -16.81 7.22 17.73
N CYS A 488 -15.63 6.96 18.28
CA CYS A 488 -14.62 6.10 17.69
C CYS A 488 -14.22 4.98 18.65
N ILE A 489 -14.04 3.78 18.10
CA ILE A 489 -13.53 2.61 18.79
C ILE A 489 -12.34 2.10 17.98
N ALA A 490 -11.21 1.84 18.63
CA ALA A 490 -9.99 1.38 17.97
C ALA A 490 -9.28 0.27 18.75
N ASN A 491 -8.15 -0.21 18.22
CA ASN A 491 -7.20 -1.04 18.95
C ASN A 491 -6.68 -0.30 20.18
N GLY A 492 -6.12 -1.01 21.16
CA GLY A 492 -5.54 -0.36 22.34
C GLY A 492 -6.54 0.03 23.43
N GLU A 493 -6.02 0.40 24.60
CA GLU A 493 -6.81 1.06 25.64
C GLU A 493 -7.07 2.52 25.28
N GLN A 494 -8.24 3.02 25.66
CA GLN A 494 -8.59 4.42 25.47
C GLN A 494 -7.98 5.24 26.61
N VAL A 495 -6.97 6.05 26.29
CA VAL A 495 -6.20 6.82 27.29
C VAL A 495 -6.74 8.23 27.50
N ASP A 496 -7.40 8.80 26.50
CA ASP A 496 -7.95 10.15 26.57
C ASP A 496 -9.14 10.32 25.61
N GLN A 497 -10.03 11.24 25.93
CA GLN A 497 -11.10 11.70 25.04
C GLN A 497 -11.62 13.06 25.46
N GLY A 498 -12.13 13.82 24.51
CA GLY A 498 -12.79 15.07 24.82
C GLY A 498 -13.29 15.79 23.59
N GLU A 499 -13.61 17.06 23.80
CA GLU A 499 -14.02 18.00 22.77
C GLU A 499 -12.86 18.98 22.51
N LEU A 500 -12.61 19.29 21.24
CA LEU A 500 -11.65 20.32 20.85
C LEU A 500 -12.19 21.70 21.25
N LYS A 501 -11.50 22.33 22.20
CA LYS A 501 -11.79 23.68 22.69
C LYS A 501 -10.96 24.72 21.93
N MET A 502 -11.27 26.00 22.17
CA MET A 502 -10.49 27.13 21.67
C MET A 502 -8.98 26.92 21.81
N SER A 503 -8.28 27.03 20.68
CA SER A 503 -6.84 26.88 20.53
C SER A 503 -6.29 28.11 19.82
N GLU A 504 -5.03 28.44 20.06
CA GLU A 504 -4.33 29.52 19.35
C GLU A 504 -4.04 29.15 17.87
N ARG A 505 -4.25 27.89 17.48
CA ARG A 505 -4.03 27.41 16.11
C ARG A 505 -5.27 27.66 15.24
N VAL A 506 -5.11 28.51 14.23
CA VAL A 506 -6.18 28.88 13.28
C VAL A 506 -6.84 27.66 12.61
N GLU A 507 -6.08 26.60 12.34
CA GLU A 507 -6.58 25.37 11.72
C GLU A 507 -7.53 24.55 12.61
N GLU A 508 -7.49 24.76 13.92
CA GLU A 508 -8.37 24.11 14.90
C GLU A 508 -9.65 24.92 15.15
N LEU A 509 -9.71 26.18 14.71
CA LEU A 509 -10.89 27.04 14.83
C LEU A 509 -12.08 26.53 13.99
N GLU A 510 -11.83 25.86 12.86
CA GLU A 510 -12.92 25.25 12.07
C GLU A 510 -13.43 23.93 12.68
N LYS A 511 -12.72 23.39 13.68
CA LYS A 511 -12.97 22.07 14.30
C LYS A 511 -13.40 22.17 15.76
N ILE A 512 -13.75 23.38 16.22
CA ILE A 512 -14.30 23.58 17.56
C ILE A 512 -15.57 22.74 17.69
N GLY A 513 -15.71 22.04 18.81
CA GLY A 513 -16.85 21.15 19.03
C GLY A 513 -16.69 19.77 18.41
N PHE A 514 -15.61 19.50 17.68
CA PHE A 514 -15.31 18.13 17.25
C PHE A 514 -14.83 17.32 18.46
N HIS A 515 -15.16 16.04 18.46
CA HIS A 515 -14.68 15.11 19.47
C HIS A 515 -13.34 14.51 19.04
N TYR A 516 -12.51 14.17 20.02
CA TYR A 516 -11.32 13.38 19.83
C TYR A 516 -11.26 12.23 20.82
N CYS A 517 -10.57 11.17 20.43
CA CYS A 517 -10.18 10.06 21.30
C CYS A 517 -8.73 9.67 21.02
N ASN A 518 -8.03 9.30 22.08
CA ASN A 518 -6.68 8.77 22.01
C ASN A 518 -6.69 7.32 22.49
N PHE A 519 -6.15 6.44 21.66
CA PHE A 519 -5.99 5.03 21.94
C PHE A 519 -4.52 4.65 21.90
N LYS A 520 -4.11 3.76 22.81
CA LYS A 520 -2.73 3.26 22.88
C LYS A 520 -2.72 1.75 23.09
N THR A 521 -1.97 1.04 22.27
CA THR A 521 -1.78 -0.41 22.44
C THR A 521 -0.67 -0.68 23.45
N ARG A 522 -0.88 -1.61 24.38
CA ARG A 522 0.19 -2.08 25.27
C ARG A 522 1.02 -3.17 24.62
N TYR A 523 0.35 -4.02 23.86
CA TYR A 523 0.94 -5.11 23.10
C TYR A 523 0.99 -4.75 21.61
N PRO A 524 2.02 -5.18 20.87
CA PRO A 524 2.07 -5.00 19.42
C PRO A 524 0.84 -5.61 18.73
N VAL A 525 0.35 -4.94 17.69
CA VAL A 525 -0.80 -5.39 16.90
C VAL A 525 -0.40 -5.55 15.43
N LYS A 526 -1.08 -6.46 14.75
CA LYS A 526 -0.84 -6.78 13.34
C LYS A 526 -1.16 -5.61 12.39
N TYR A 527 -2.23 -4.87 12.70
CA TYR A 527 -2.68 -3.73 11.91
C TYR A 527 -3.47 -2.74 12.76
N ILE A 528 -3.52 -1.50 12.28
CA ILE A 528 -4.33 -0.44 12.89
C ILE A 528 -5.74 -0.45 12.29
N SER A 529 -6.73 -0.56 13.17
CA SER A 529 -8.13 -0.52 12.85
C SER A 529 -8.91 0.37 13.82
N PHE A 530 -9.86 1.09 13.26
CA PHE A 530 -10.83 1.87 14.01
C PHE A 530 -12.18 1.87 13.30
N ILE A 531 -13.24 2.04 14.09
CA ILE A 531 -14.60 2.21 13.60
C ILE A 531 -15.18 3.50 14.14
N VAL A 532 -15.67 4.35 13.25
CA VAL A 532 -16.38 5.59 13.58
C VAL A 532 -17.86 5.38 13.35
N GLY A 533 -18.68 5.78 14.30
CA GLY A 533 -20.12 5.63 14.19
C GLY A 533 -20.86 6.28 15.34
N LYS A 534 -22.18 6.30 15.26
CA LYS A 534 -23.04 6.75 16.34
C LYS A 534 -23.28 5.57 17.28
N PHE A 535 -22.58 5.52 18.41
CA PHE A 535 -22.63 4.40 19.33
C PHE A 535 -23.34 4.73 20.64
N THR A 536 -24.10 3.76 21.16
CA THR A 536 -24.60 3.76 22.52
C THR A 536 -23.83 2.73 23.33
N ASN A 537 -23.20 3.15 24.43
CA ASN A 537 -22.59 2.23 25.38
C ASN A 537 -23.70 1.47 26.13
N ARG A 538 -23.66 0.14 26.07
CA ARG A 538 -24.64 -0.78 26.67
C ARG A 538 -24.16 -1.44 27.96
N GLY A 539 -22.95 -1.13 28.39
CA GLY A 539 -22.38 -1.59 29.65
C GLY A 539 -20.92 -1.97 29.54
N LYS A 540 -20.30 -2.11 30.71
CA LYS A 540 -18.91 -2.55 30.89
C LYS A 540 -18.86 -3.62 31.99
N LYS A 541 -17.94 -4.56 31.87
CA LYS A 541 -17.52 -5.49 32.92
C LYS A 541 -16.01 -5.39 33.13
N GLU A 542 -15.60 -5.43 34.39
CA GLU A 542 -14.19 -5.46 34.81
C GLU A 542 -13.86 -6.88 35.28
N GLY A 543 -13.82 -7.83 34.34
CA GLY A 543 -13.51 -9.23 34.61
C GLY A 543 -12.00 -9.48 34.67
N SER A 544 -11.56 -10.62 34.11
CA SER A 544 -10.14 -10.90 33.84
C SER A 544 -9.49 -9.83 32.94
N ILE A 545 -10.29 -9.26 32.04
CA ILE A 545 -9.99 -8.05 31.27
C ILE A 545 -11.21 -7.11 31.24
N PRO A 546 -11.01 -5.81 30.95
CA PRO A 546 -12.12 -4.90 30.68
C PRO A 546 -12.86 -5.30 29.40
N ILE A 547 -14.18 -5.53 29.51
CA ILE A 547 -15.06 -5.80 28.37
C ILE A 547 -16.14 -4.72 28.32
N ALA A 548 -16.29 -4.05 27.18
CA ALA A 548 -17.35 -3.06 26.96
C ALA A 548 -18.16 -3.38 25.71
N TYR A 549 -19.44 -3.02 25.71
CA TYR A 549 -20.35 -3.28 24.59
C TYR A 549 -20.93 -1.98 24.05
N TYR A 550 -20.73 -1.75 22.75
CA TYR A 550 -21.23 -0.61 22.01
C TYR A 550 -22.19 -1.08 20.93
N GLN A 551 -23.31 -0.40 20.83
CA GLN A 551 -24.34 -0.67 19.83
C GLN A 551 -24.50 0.54 18.92
N ALA A 552 -24.39 0.33 17.60
CA ALA A 552 -24.66 1.37 16.62
C ALA A 552 -26.14 1.78 16.66
N SER A 553 -26.42 3.07 16.55
CA SER A 553 -27.78 3.64 16.62
C SER A 553 -28.73 3.09 15.56
N ASP A 554 -28.19 2.72 14.39
CA ASP A 554 -28.95 2.20 13.26
C ASP A 554 -29.53 0.79 13.50
N THR A 555 -29.00 0.04 14.46
CA THR A 555 -29.49 -1.30 14.80
C THR A 555 -30.92 -1.29 15.38
N GLY A 556 -31.37 -0.23 16.06
CA GLY A 556 -32.70 -0.20 16.66
C GLY A 556 -32.82 -1.04 17.95
N VAL A 557 -33.93 -1.76 18.14
CA VAL A 557 -34.30 -2.42 19.43
C VAL A 557 -33.62 -3.79 19.65
N TYR A 558 -32.61 -4.19 18.86
CA TYR A 558 -31.95 -5.49 19.02
C TYR A 558 -31.02 -5.51 20.24
N HIS A 559 -31.57 -5.62 21.44
CA HIS A 559 -30.77 -5.82 22.63
C HIS A 559 -30.35 -7.30 22.74
N ARG A 560 -29.04 -7.57 22.67
CA ARG A 560 -28.46 -8.86 23.05
C ARG A 560 -27.57 -8.65 24.27
N GLU A 561 -27.67 -9.53 25.25
CA GLU A 561 -26.79 -9.56 26.42
C GLU A 561 -25.46 -10.23 26.06
N TRP A 562 -24.59 -9.54 25.34
CA TRP A 562 -23.28 -10.09 24.94
C TRP A 562 -22.22 -10.05 26.02
N LEU A 563 -22.30 -9.12 26.97
CA LEU A 563 -21.25 -8.92 27.98
C LEU A 563 -21.00 -10.17 28.84
N ALA A 564 -22.06 -10.79 29.36
CA ALA A 564 -21.94 -11.97 30.20
C ALA A 564 -21.44 -13.19 29.41
N GLU A 565 -21.89 -13.34 28.17
CA GLU A 565 -21.45 -14.44 27.31
C GLU A 565 -19.98 -14.27 26.86
N ALA A 566 -19.57 -13.04 26.50
CA ALA A 566 -18.20 -12.74 26.13
C ALA A 566 -17.22 -13.00 27.27
N GLU A 567 -17.56 -12.60 28.50
CA GLU A 567 -16.76 -12.92 29.70
C GLU A 567 -16.57 -14.44 29.86
N GLN A 568 -17.64 -15.23 29.71
CA GLN A 568 -17.57 -16.69 29.78
C GLN A 568 -16.75 -17.34 28.65
N ILE A 569 -16.72 -16.72 27.48
CA ILE A 569 -15.92 -17.14 26.33
C ILE A 569 -14.45 -16.83 26.59
N VAL A 570 -14.13 -15.59 26.96
CA VAL A 570 -12.77 -15.15 27.28
C VAL A 570 -12.18 -16.03 28.39
N ASP A 571 -12.90 -16.22 29.51
CA ASP A 571 -12.43 -17.08 30.61
C ASP A 571 -12.24 -18.55 30.19
N PHE A 572 -13.05 -19.03 29.23
CA PHE A 572 -12.90 -20.39 28.72
C PHE A 572 -11.65 -20.49 27.84
N TYR A 573 -11.49 -19.59 26.86
CA TYR A 573 -10.34 -19.58 25.97
C TYR A 573 -9.04 -19.32 26.72
N SER A 574 -9.02 -18.45 27.73
CA SER A 574 -7.81 -18.20 28.52
C SER A 574 -7.27 -19.46 29.22
N ARG A 575 -8.16 -20.41 29.58
CA ARG A 575 -7.75 -21.70 30.18
C ARG A 575 -7.17 -22.68 29.17
N TRP A 576 -7.55 -22.58 27.90
CA TRP A 576 -7.14 -23.50 26.84
C TRP A 576 -5.97 -22.97 26.02
N PHE A 577 -5.94 -21.67 25.76
CA PHE A 577 -5.01 -21.02 24.82
C PHE A 577 -4.01 -20.08 25.52
N GLY A 578 -4.14 -19.88 26.83
CA GLY A 578 -3.35 -18.91 27.60
C GLY A 578 -4.03 -17.54 27.70
N ASP A 579 -3.45 -16.64 28.50
CA ASP A 579 -4.04 -15.34 28.82
C ASP A 579 -4.50 -14.55 27.58
N TYR A 580 -5.53 -13.73 27.77
CA TYR A 580 -6.06 -12.91 26.70
C TYR A 580 -4.97 -11.93 26.19
N PRO A 581 -4.70 -11.88 24.87
CA PRO A 581 -3.46 -11.29 24.34
C PRO A 581 -3.41 -9.75 24.32
N TYR A 582 -4.50 -9.07 24.66
CA TYR A 582 -4.60 -7.60 24.60
C TYR A 582 -5.12 -6.98 25.90
N GLU A 583 -4.98 -5.67 26.03
CA GLU A 583 -5.39 -4.95 27.25
C GLU A 583 -6.92 -4.88 27.49
N LYS A 584 -7.75 -5.07 26.46
CA LYS A 584 -9.22 -5.02 26.55
C LYS A 584 -9.92 -5.79 25.43
N LEU A 585 -11.24 -5.96 25.57
CA LEU A 585 -12.12 -6.44 24.51
C LEU A 585 -13.35 -5.53 24.39
N TYR A 586 -13.46 -4.77 23.30
CA TYR A 586 -14.71 -4.05 22.99
C TYR A 586 -15.56 -4.83 21.99
N LEU A 587 -16.85 -4.92 22.23
CA LEU A 587 -17.82 -5.53 21.32
C LEU A 587 -18.60 -4.42 20.63
N VAL A 588 -18.73 -4.49 19.31
CA VAL A 588 -19.44 -3.49 18.51
C VAL A 588 -20.52 -4.19 17.69
N GLN A 589 -21.79 -3.91 17.99
CA GLN A 589 -22.90 -4.34 17.14
C GLN A 589 -23.21 -3.26 16.11
N ARG A 590 -23.35 -3.64 14.84
CA ARG A 590 -23.80 -2.73 13.78
C ARG A 590 -24.74 -3.40 12.78
N LEU A 591 -25.50 -2.60 12.03
CA LEU A 591 -26.14 -3.08 10.80
C LEU A 591 -25.12 -3.13 9.65
N TRP A 592 -25.21 -4.18 8.83
CA TRP A 592 -24.43 -4.28 7.61
C TRP A 592 -25.18 -5.12 6.55
N PRO A 593 -24.98 -4.87 5.24
CA PRO A 593 -25.66 -5.63 4.18
C PRO A 593 -25.32 -7.13 4.16
N GLN A 594 -24.22 -7.54 4.78
CA GLN A 594 -23.79 -8.94 4.88
C GLN A 594 -23.68 -9.38 6.34
N LYS A 595 -24.04 -10.65 6.61
CA LYS A 595 -23.73 -11.31 7.89
C LYS A 595 -22.23 -11.57 7.97
N GLY A 596 -21.74 -11.63 9.19
CA GLY A 596 -20.33 -11.89 9.49
C GLY A 596 -19.84 -10.92 10.54
N GLY A 597 -18.53 -10.89 10.72
CA GLY A 597 -17.89 -10.13 11.75
C GLY A 597 -16.51 -9.70 11.31
N HIS A 598 -15.89 -8.91 12.14
CA HIS A 598 -14.53 -8.48 11.95
C HIS A 598 -13.89 -8.36 13.32
N SER A 599 -12.73 -8.98 13.48
CA SER A 599 -12.13 -9.15 14.80
C SER A 599 -10.73 -8.55 14.90
N PRO A 600 -10.54 -7.22 14.71
CA PRO A 600 -9.27 -6.57 14.99
C PRO A 600 -8.76 -6.84 16.41
N ALA A 601 -7.46 -6.69 16.61
CA ALA A 601 -6.88 -6.76 17.95
C ALA A 601 -7.62 -5.84 18.94
N SER A 602 -8.03 -6.41 20.07
CA SER A 602 -8.73 -5.77 21.18
C SER A 602 -10.17 -5.32 20.92
N PHE A 603 -10.77 -5.54 19.76
CA PHE A 603 -12.22 -5.34 19.59
C PHE A 603 -12.85 -6.21 18.49
N VAL A 604 -14.12 -6.54 18.67
CA VAL A 604 -14.87 -7.42 17.78
C VAL A 604 -16.11 -6.69 17.26
N ILE A 605 -16.31 -6.71 15.95
CA ILE A 605 -17.48 -6.16 15.26
C ILE A 605 -18.37 -7.31 14.83
N LEU A 606 -19.66 -7.18 15.14
CA LEU A 606 -20.68 -8.18 14.89
C LEU A 606 -21.75 -7.54 14.00
N ASN A 607 -21.84 -8.02 12.75
CA ASN A 607 -22.77 -7.48 11.77
C ASN A 607 -24.14 -8.16 11.89
N GLU A 608 -25.18 -7.35 11.96
CA GLU A 608 -26.58 -7.78 11.87
C GLU A 608 -27.16 -7.39 10.51
N LEU A 609 -27.96 -8.28 9.91
CA LEU A 609 -28.66 -7.95 8.67
C LEU A 609 -29.83 -7.00 8.92
N PRO A 610 -30.15 -6.13 7.95
CA PRO A 610 -31.38 -5.37 7.97
C PRO A 610 -32.59 -6.31 7.86
N ARG A 611 -33.43 -6.36 8.90
CA ARG A 611 -34.70 -7.10 8.86
C ARG A 611 -35.84 -6.19 8.41
N ILE A 612 -36.70 -6.71 7.53
CA ILE A 612 -37.99 -6.11 7.18
C ILE A 612 -39.05 -6.80 8.05
N PRO A 613 -39.79 -6.08 8.91
CA PRO A 613 -40.87 -6.66 9.70
C PRO A 613 -41.88 -7.40 8.82
N GLY A 614 -42.27 -8.62 9.19
CA GLY A 614 -43.31 -9.40 8.49
C GLY A 614 -42.83 -10.35 7.38
N ARG A 615 -41.54 -10.41 7.05
CA ARG A 615 -40.97 -11.45 6.16
C ARG A 615 -40.09 -12.43 6.93
N LEU A 616 -40.49 -13.71 6.95
CA LEU A 616 -39.58 -14.81 7.29
C LEU A 616 -38.56 -14.95 6.15
N ARG A 617 -37.27 -14.68 6.41
CA ARG A 617 -36.20 -15.00 5.46
C ARG A 617 -35.73 -16.43 5.71
N PHE A 618 -35.86 -17.28 4.70
CA PHE A 618 -35.24 -18.60 4.65
C PHE A 618 -33.97 -18.48 3.80
N SER A 619 -32.82 -18.27 4.44
CA SER A 619 -31.55 -18.45 3.75
C SER A 619 -31.19 -19.94 3.87
N LYS A 620 -31.14 -20.67 2.75
CA LYS A 620 -30.54 -22.02 2.74
C LYS A 620 -29.04 -21.82 2.89
N VAL A 621 -28.50 -22.15 4.05
CA VAL A 621 -27.05 -22.15 4.23
C VAL A 621 -26.51 -23.47 3.68
N SER A 622 -25.66 -23.40 2.66
CA SER A 622 -25.03 -24.55 1.99
C SER A 622 -23.59 -24.79 2.47
N SER A 623 -23.22 -24.25 3.64
CA SER A 623 -21.88 -24.38 4.21
C SER A 623 -21.78 -25.59 5.15
N PRO A 624 -20.77 -26.48 4.99
CA PRO A 624 -20.53 -27.61 5.90
C PRO A 624 -20.19 -27.16 7.33
N VAL A 625 -19.73 -25.93 7.51
CA VAL A 625 -19.28 -25.39 8.79
C VAL A 625 -20.28 -24.39 9.42
N ASP A 626 -21.51 -24.31 8.89
CA ASP A 626 -22.53 -23.41 9.46
C ASP A 626 -23.03 -23.90 10.83
N LEU A 627 -22.73 -23.10 11.85
CA LEU A 627 -23.18 -23.29 13.22
C LEU A 627 -24.13 -22.19 13.70
N SER A 628 -24.65 -21.36 12.79
CA SER A 628 -25.52 -20.21 13.11
C SER A 628 -26.78 -20.56 13.91
N ARG A 629 -27.24 -21.81 13.86
CA ARG A 629 -28.35 -22.32 14.69
C ARG A 629 -28.04 -22.36 16.19
N TRP A 630 -26.75 -22.42 16.56
CA TRP A 630 -26.29 -22.50 17.94
C TRP A 630 -26.05 -21.10 18.50
N LYS A 631 -26.82 -20.70 19.51
CA LYS A 631 -26.65 -19.37 20.14
C LYS A 631 -25.26 -19.27 20.78
N GLY A 632 -24.55 -18.18 20.49
CA GLY A 632 -23.20 -17.94 21.01
C GLY A 632 -22.07 -18.39 20.09
N TYR A 633 -22.34 -19.26 19.11
CA TYR A 633 -21.34 -19.70 18.12
C TYR A 633 -20.57 -18.52 17.53
N PHE A 634 -21.33 -17.57 16.98
CA PHE A 634 -20.76 -16.48 16.21
C PHE A 634 -19.89 -15.56 17.08
N LEU A 635 -20.35 -15.23 18.30
CA LEU A 635 -19.56 -14.47 19.26
C LEU A 635 -18.28 -15.24 19.69
N ALA A 636 -18.39 -16.56 19.87
CA ALA A 636 -17.28 -17.41 20.24
C ALA A 636 -16.23 -17.53 19.13
N HIS A 637 -16.65 -17.59 17.86
CA HIS A 637 -15.77 -17.59 16.68
C HIS A 637 -14.98 -16.29 16.59
N GLU A 638 -15.68 -15.15 16.65
CA GLU A 638 -15.06 -13.84 16.53
C GLU A 638 -14.12 -13.50 17.71
N ILE A 639 -14.49 -13.88 18.95
CA ILE A 639 -13.57 -13.73 20.09
C ILE A 639 -12.35 -14.66 19.96
N ALA A 640 -12.49 -15.84 19.36
CA ALA A 640 -11.36 -16.75 19.16
C ALA A 640 -10.28 -16.15 18.24
N HIS A 641 -10.68 -15.29 17.29
CA HIS A 641 -9.72 -14.59 16.43
C HIS A 641 -8.74 -13.68 17.16
N GLN A 642 -9.07 -13.27 18.40
CA GLN A 642 -8.13 -12.50 19.23
C GLN A 642 -6.84 -13.30 19.49
N TRP A 643 -6.92 -14.63 19.61
CA TRP A 643 -5.75 -15.52 19.63
C TRP A 643 -5.33 -15.92 18.21
N TRP A 644 -6.27 -16.44 17.41
CA TRP A 644 -6.00 -17.07 16.12
C TRP A 644 -6.26 -16.10 14.95
N GLY A 645 -5.19 -15.58 14.36
CA GLY A 645 -5.20 -14.60 13.29
C GLY A 645 -4.68 -13.23 13.74
N GLN A 646 -5.01 -12.80 14.97
CA GLN A 646 -4.55 -11.53 15.54
C GLN A 646 -3.26 -11.69 16.35
N ALA A 647 -3.27 -12.45 17.47
CA ALA A 647 -2.07 -12.62 18.29
C ALA A 647 -1.05 -13.57 17.64
N LEU A 648 -1.53 -14.63 17.01
CA LEU A 648 -0.74 -15.52 16.16
C LEU A 648 -1.28 -15.46 14.73
N SER A 649 -0.49 -14.94 13.80
CA SER A 649 -0.85 -14.89 12.38
C SER A 649 -0.26 -16.03 11.56
N TRP A 650 -0.67 -16.09 10.31
CA TRP A 650 -0.13 -17.00 9.30
C TRP A 650 1.10 -16.39 8.62
N ASP A 651 2.01 -17.24 8.13
CA ASP A 651 3.22 -16.81 7.42
C ASP A 651 2.90 -16.47 5.95
N THR A 652 2.14 -17.34 5.29
CA THR A 652 1.71 -17.16 3.89
C THR A 652 0.20 -17.30 3.75
N TYR A 653 -0.37 -16.83 2.63
CA TYR A 653 -1.81 -16.97 2.37
C TYR A 653 -2.28 -18.44 2.32
N HIS A 654 -1.38 -19.39 2.02
CA HIS A 654 -1.65 -20.83 2.09
C HIS A 654 -1.99 -21.28 3.51
N ASP A 655 -1.48 -20.58 4.52
CA ASP A 655 -1.66 -20.87 5.94
C ASP A 655 -2.83 -20.10 6.56
N GLN A 656 -3.54 -19.28 5.77
CA GLN A 656 -4.69 -18.50 6.24
C GLN A 656 -5.78 -19.37 6.88
N TRP A 657 -5.90 -20.64 6.44
CA TRP A 657 -6.84 -21.60 7.03
C TRP A 657 -6.58 -21.86 8.53
N LEU A 658 -5.37 -21.62 9.04
CA LEU A 658 -5.05 -21.77 10.46
C LEU A 658 -5.89 -20.81 11.31
N SER A 659 -6.07 -19.57 10.86
CA SER A 659 -6.89 -18.58 11.57
C SER A 659 -8.35 -19.05 11.68
N GLU A 660 -8.98 -19.36 10.56
CA GLU A 660 -10.39 -19.79 10.53
C GLU A 660 -10.63 -21.17 11.11
N GLY A 661 -9.77 -22.12 10.79
CA GLY A 661 -9.88 -23.49 11.25
C GLY A 661 -9.80 -23.55 12.77
N LEU A 662 -8.86 -22.80 13.37
CA LEU A 662 -8.70 -22.74 14.82
C LEU A 662 -9.81 -21.91 15.49
N ALA A 663 -10.26 -20.79 14.89
CA ALA A 663 -11.40 -20.03 15.40
C ALA A 663 -12.71 -20.86 15.38
N GLN A 664 -12.94 -21.59 14.29
CA GLN A 664 -14.08 -22.50 14.15
C GLN A 664 -14.00 -23.64 15.16
N LEU A 665 -12.82 -24.25 15.35
CA LEU A 665 -12.61 -25.29 16.35
C LEU A 665 -12.87 -24.77 17.77
N ALA A 666 -12.32 -23.59 18.10
CA ALA A 666 -12.54 -22.94 19.40
C ALA A 666 -14.02 -22.71 19.67
N ALA A 667 -14.77 -22.24 18.65
CA ALA A 667 -16.20 -22.07 18.76
C ALA A 667 -16.93 -23.40 19.00
N VAL A 668 -16.54 -24.50 18.33
CA VAL A 668 -17.08 -25.84 18.58
C VAL A 668 -16.83 -26.30 20.02
N LEU A 669 -15.62 -26.09 20.55
CA LEU A 669 -15.27 -26.44 21.93
C LEU A 669 -16.06 -25.62 22.96
N TYR A 670 -16.28 -24.34 22.68
CA TYR A 670 -17.13 -23.50 23.53
C TYR A 670 -18.59 -23.95 23.49
N LEU A 671 -19.11 -24.33 22.33
CA LEU A 671 -20.46 -24.89 22.19
C LEU A 671 -20.60 -26.23 22.93
N GLU A 672 -19.56 -27.07 22.93
CA GLU A 672 -19.52 -28.29 23.73
C GLU A 672 -19.59 -27.98 25.23
N LYS A 673 -18.80 -27.02 25.73
CA LYS A 673 -18.89 -26.55 27.12
C LYS A 673 -20.30 -26.05 27.46
N LYS A 674 -20.95 -25.33 26.54
CA LYS A 674 -22.26 -24.69 26.77
C LYS A 674 -23.44 -25.66 26.65
N TYR A 675 -23.41 -26.59 25.70
CA TYR A 675 -24.54 -27.46 25.35
C TYR A 675 -24.29 -28.96 25.59
N GLY A 676 -23.08 -29.33 25.99
CA GLY A 676 -22.66 -30.70 26.31
C GLY A 676 -22.28 -31.55 25.09
N GLN A 677 -21.80 -32.77 25.37
CA GLN A 677 -21.28 -33.72 24.37
C GLN A 677 -22.25 -34.03 23.23
N LYS A 678 -23.55 -34.03 23.50
CA LYS A 678 -24.58 -34.33 22.49
C LYS A 678 -24.58 -33.28 21.37
N ALA A 679 -24.43 -32.00 21.73
CA ALA A 679 -24.33 -30.92 20.76
C ALA A 679 -23.06 -31.05 19.92
N TYR A 680 -21.92 -31.33 20.56
CA TYR A 680 -20.65 -31.58 19.88
C TYR A 680 -20.77 -32.69 18.82
N ARG A 681 -21.31 -33.86 19.20
CA ARG A 681 -21.51 -34.98 18.24
C ARG A 681 -22.38 -34.57 17.06
N GLN A 682 -23.48 -33.87 17.32
CA GLN A 682 -24.37 -33.39 16.25
C GLN A 682 -23.67 -32.39 15.31
N ILE A 683 -22.78 -31.56 15.83
CA ILE A 683 -21.98 -30.62 15.02
C ILE A 683 -21.03 -31.39 14.09
N ILE A 684 -20.24 -32.31 14.65
CA ILE A 684 -19.25 -33.09 13.89
C ILE A 684 -19.94 -34.00 12.86
N GLU A 685 -21.05 -34.64 13.20
CA GLU A 685 -21.83 -35.46 12.27
C GLU A 685 -22.35 -34.62 11.09
N ASN A 686 -22.85 -33.41 11.34
CA ASN A 686 -23.33 -32.52 10.29
C ASN A 686 -22.20 -32.05 9.36
N MET A 687 -21.05 -31.67 9.91
CA MET A 687 -19.86 -31.32 9.12
C MET A 687 -19.43 -32.49 8.24
N THR A 688 -19.30 -33.68 8.84
CA THR A 688 -18.89 -34.93 8.15
C THR A 688 -19.85 -35.30 7.02
N ASN A 689 -21.16 -35.27 7.28
CA ASN A 689 -22.17 -35.60 6.28
C ASN A 689 -22.17 -34.62 5.10
N THR A 690 -21.97 -33.34 5.37
CA THR A 690 -21.91 -32.31 4.32
C THR A 690 -20.65 -32.45 3.48
N ILE A 691 -19.49 -32.69 4.10
CA ILE A 691 -18.23 -32.98 3.40
C ILE A 691 -18.40 -34.23 2.52
N ASN A 692 -18.93 -35.33 3.05
CA ASN A 692 -19.15 -36.57 2.30
C ASN A 692 -20.13 -36.43 1.13
N LYS A 693 -21.11 -35.52 1.27
CA LYS A 693 -22.05 -35.20 0.19
C LYS A 693 -21.36 -34.42 -0.92
N ASN A 694 -20.51 -33.46 -0.55
CA ASN A 694 -19.84 -32.58 -1.50
C ASN A 694 -18.59 -33.24 -2.13
N SER A 695 -17.92 -34.16 -1.44
CA SER A 695 -16.78 -34.92 -1.98
C SER A 695 -17.16 -35.91 -3.09
N LYS A 696 -18.44 -36.26 -3.21
CA LYS A 696 -18.98 -37.08 -4.31
C LYS A 696 -19.34 -36.27 -5.57
N VAL A 697 -19.20 -34.94 -5.53
CA VAL A 697 -19.55 -34.03 -6.62
C VAL A 697 -18.33 -33.64 -7.48
N GLY A 698 -17.14 -34.21 -7.23
CA GLY A 698 -15.96 -34.02 -8.09
C GLY A 698 -14.74 -34.76 -7.60
#